data_AF-A0A1Y3NNX4-F1
#
_entry.id   AF-A0A1Y3NNX4-F1
#
_cell.length_a   1.000
_cell.length_b   1.000
_cell.length_c   1.000
_cell.angle_alpha   90.00
_cell.angle_beta   90.00
_cell.angle_gamma   90.00
#
_symmetry.space_group_name_H-M   'P 1'
#
loop_
_entity.id
_entity.type
_entity.pdbx_description
1 polymer ?
#
loop_
_entity_poly.entity_id
_entity_poly.type
_entity_poly.pdbx_seq_one_letter_code
_entity_poly.pdbx_strand_id
1 'polypeptide(L)'
;MPNIRSALLLLGASTVLAADYAKRATDHYNKITGNGSYQSQYFSPETVPYHSVETLMVEAPDHGHESVSETYSFWVWLEAVNGKLTGNYKGVETAWSYLEKHLIPDSKNQPGNSKYNPSSPATYAAEHDEITGYPSKLIFQDGIVGQDPIAQELSQAYGTWDIYAMHWIIDGDNWYGYGQQGDGTSKPSFINTFQRGASESTWKTVPHPCWEAMKWGGPNGFLDLFTVDNSYAKQWRYTAAPDADARAIQAAYFAWLWADEDGQNLSSIAQKAAKLGDYLRYAQYDKYFKKIGNCVGYDRCAAGSGKNSAHYLISWYFAWGGGLQGDWSWRIGSSHTHTGYQNPLAAWILSTQSAFKPKSSTGAKDWATSLDRQLELFRWLQTPEGCIAGGATNSWTGAYEQPSSDITTFYGMWYDWQPVYHDPPSNNWTGMQGWGMERVCSLYYLSGDERAGLVCQNWAKWVKENTRVNGGEIVHATNLSWEGNPDEWNKNNFKKSGLNQSLHGTVSDKGLDLGSIASIIKGLFWVSLKDGDQEGLDLVVSVMDAIENYKDDLGYAALEARADYSKFGDEVYIPSGWSGKNAQGAQIQSGVTFIDIRPKYKQDPDWAQVENYLNGGDPPQFTYHRFWGQTEIMVANGLLSIYGIKGGNGGSGNGGSGGGVTDCPAAIKNQGYKCCKVGCEVYYKDQDGDWGVEDGQWCGCGSNPTSGATKLCPEAITKQGYKCCSGCSFVYYQDQDGDWGVENNEWCGIPTNC
;
A
#
# COMPACT_ATOMS: atom_id res chain seq x y z
N MET A 1 -0.09 -27.42 28.24
CA MET A 1 1.31 -26.97 28.40
C MET A 1 1.29 -25.73 29.29
N PRO A 2 2.17 -25.61 30.30
CA PRO A 2 1.88 -24.81 31.48
C PRO A 2 2.05 -23.30 31.27
N ASN A 3 1.20 -22.59 32.00
CA ASN A 3 0.84 -21.18 31.97
C ASN A 3 1.99 -20.27 32.41
N ILE A 4 2.47 -19.37 31.53
CA ILE A 4 3.49 -18.37 31.88
C ILE A 4 2.78 -17.14 32.42
N ARG A 5 2.59 -17.11 33.74
CA ARG A 5 2.39 -15.88 34.50
C ARG A 5 3.51 -15.77 35.54
N SER A 6 4.20 -14.63 35.51
CA SER A 6 5.17 -14.12 36.50
C SER A 6 6.64 -14.49 36.26
N ALA A 7 7.38 -13.57 35.62
CA ALA A 7 8.82 -13.40 35.84
C ALA A 7 9.22 -11.95 35.50
N LEU A 8 9.00 -11.04 36.45
CA LEU A 8 9.58 -9.69 36.49
C LEU A 8 10.37 -9.64 37.81
N LEU A 9 11.70 -9.81 37.74
CA LEU A 9 12.64 -9.43 38.81
C LEU A 9 14.08 -9.41 38.28
N LEU A 10 14.58 -8.17 38.13
CA LEU A 10 15.94 -7.66 38.22
C LEU A 10 17.13 -8.63 38.34
N LEU A 11 18.13 -8.47 37.46
CA LEU A 11 19.55 -8.68 37.75
C LEU A 11 20.46 -7.83 36.83
N GLY A 12 21.30 -7.00 37.46
CA GLY A 12 22.72 -6.80 37.11
C GLY A 12 23.09 -6.05 35.84
N ALA A 13 23.56 -4.80 36.00
CA ALA A 13 24.13 -3.97 34.96
C ALA A 13 25.38 -4.58 34.29
N SER A 14 25.24 -4.90 33.00
CA SER A 14 26.18 -4.70 31.88
C SER A 14 25.49 -5.29 30.64
N THR A 15 24.44 -4.63 30.16
CA THR A 15 23.60 -5.10 29.04
C THR A 15 23.65 -4.09 27.91
N VAL A 16 24.20 -4.49 26.76
CA VAL A 16 23.75 -3.95 25.47
C VAL A 16 22.23 -4.17 25.44
N LEU A 17 21.45 -3.10 25.34
CA LEU A 17 19.99 -3.16 25.43
C LEU A 17 19.45 -3.91 24.21
N ALA A 18 19.01 -5.17 24.38
CA ALA A 18 18.19 -5.84 23.38
C ALA A 18 16.92 -5.01 23.12
N ALA A 19 16.50 -4.89 21.85
CA ALA A 19 15.30 -4.14 21.50
C ALA A 19 14.06 -4.74 22.19
N ASP A 20 13.29 -3.88 22.88
CA ASP A 20 11.97 -4.23 23.42
C ASP A 20 10.90 -3.82 22.39
N TYR A 21 10.62 -4.72 21.44
CA TYR A 21 9.63 -4.49 20.39
C TYR A 21 8.21 -4.28 20.94
N ALA A 22 7.87 -4.88 22.08
CA ALA A 22 6.58 -4.65 22.74
C ALA A 22 6.47 -3.18 23.14
N LYS A 23 7.51 -2.65 23.77
CA LYS A 23 7.57 -1.24 24.16
C LYS A 23 7.50 -0.30 22.94
N ARG A 24 8.22 -0.60 21.85
CA ARG A 24 8.15 0.20 20.60
C ARG A 24 6.71 0.25 20.08
N ALA A 25 6.06 -0.91 19.97
CA ALA A 25 4.68 -1.01 19.50
C ALA A 25 3.69 -0.26 20.42
N THR A 26 3.81 -0.42 21.75
CA THR A 26 2.93 0.26 22.71
C THR A 26 3.13 1.77 22.73
N ASP A 27 4.38 2.26 22.73
CA ASP A 27 4.66 3.70 22.68
C ASP A 27 4.09 4.32 21.40
N HIS A 28 4.25 3.63 20.25
CA HIS A 28 3.76 4.11 18.97
C HIS A 28 2.23 4.07 18.89
N TYR A 29 1.60 3.00 19.35
CA TYR A 29 0.13 2.91 19.50
C TYR A 29 -0.41 4.10 20.30
N ASN A 30 0.24 4.43 21.42
CA ASN A 30 -0.18 5.53 22.28
C ASN A 30 -0.11 6.89 21.57
N LYS A 31 0.91 7.12 20.73
CA LYS A 31 1.00 8.33 19.89
C LYS A 31 -0.11 8.39 18.85
N ILE A 32 -0.31 7.30 18.11
CA ILE A 32 -1.31 7.24 17.02
C ILE A 32 -2.72 7.44 17.59
N THR A 33 -3.06 6.75 18.67
CA THR A 33 -4.45 6.67 19.18
C THR A 33 -4.74 7.59 20.36
N GLY A 34 -3.74 8.31 20.91
CA GLY A 34 -3.91 8.97 22.20
C GLY A 34 -4.21 7.97 23.32
N ASN A 35 -3.47 6.85 23.35
CA ASN A 35 -3.65 5.74 24.30
C ASN A 35 -5.08 5.15 24.29
N GLY A 36 -5.58 4.83 23.09
CA GLY A 36 -6.90 4.24 22.88
C GLY A 36 -8.09 5.19 23.10
N SER A 37 -7.85 6.47 23.35
CA SER A 37 -8.92 7.48 23.45
C SER A 37 -9.39 8.01 22.09
N TYR A 38 -8.58 7.80 21.05
CA TYR A 38 -8.71 8.36 19.70
C TYR A 38 -8.77 9.89 19.69
N GLN A 39 -8.15 10.51 20.70
CA GLN A 39 -7.93 11.94 20.82
C GLN A 39 -6.44 12.21 20.58
N SER A 40 -6.06 12.29 19.31
CA SER A 40 -4.70 12.58 18.85
C SER A 40 -4.78 13.36 17.54
N GLN A 41 -3.65 13.80 16.99
CA GLN A 41 -3.63 14.52 15.72
C GLN A 41 -3.99 13.62 14.52
N TYR A 42 -4.01 12.30 14.70
CA TYR A 42 -4.42 11.34 13.67
C TYR A 42 -5.92 11.22 13.50
N PHE A 43 -6.73 11.77 14.41
CA PHE A 43 -8.18 11.61 14.41
C PHE A 43 -8.88 12.96 14.45
N SER A 44 -9.96 13.07 13.69
CA SER A 44 -10.92 14.17 13.80
C SER A 44 -11.68 14.14 15.13
N PRO A 45 -12.37 15.25 15.50
CA PRO A 45 -13.32 15.26 16.61
C PRO A 45 -14.43 14.21 16.49
N GLU A 46 -14.78 13.80 15.27
CA GLU A 46 -15.79 12.77 15.01
C GLU A 46 -15.23 11.34 15.00
N THR A 47 -13.96 11.19 15.39
CA THR A 47 -13.23 9.91 15.41
C THR A 47 -13.08 9.28 14.02
N VAL A 48 -13.02 10.12 12.99
CA VAL A 48 -12.47 9.74 11.68
C VAL A 48 -10.95 9.72 11.78
N PRO A 49 -10.24 8.60 11.55
CA PRO A 49 -8.79 8.61 11.36
C PRO A 49 -8.47 9.29 10.02
N TYR A 50 -7.62 10.30 10.03
CA TYR A 50 -7.18 10.98 8.81
C TYR A 50 -6.21 10.12 8.00
N HIS A 51 -6.08 10.41 6.71
CA HIS A 51 -5.05 9.80 5.87
C HIS A 51 -3.64 10.14 6.38
N SER A 52 -3.43 11.41 6.74
CA SER A 52 -2.21 11.93 7.39
C SER A 52 -2.55 12.97 8.44
N VAL A 53 -1.62 13.20 9.38
CA VAL A 53 -1.72 14.33 10.34
C VAL A 53 -1.64 15.67 9.60
N GLU A 54 -0.75 15.76 8.61
CA GLU A 54 -0.58 16.96 7.79
C GLU A 54 -1.74 17.08 6.79
N THR A 55 -2.19 18.31 6.53
CA THR A 55 -3.35 18.63 5.69
C THR A 55 -2.98 18.82 4.22
N LEU A 56 -1.82 19.44 3.94
CA LEU A 56 -1.24 19.56 2.61
C LEU A 56 -0.61 18.24 2.16
N MET A 57 -1.45 17.36 1.62
CA MET A 57 -1.11 16.03 1.13
C MET A 57 -1.94 15.70 -0.12
N VAL A 58 -1.26 15.30 -1.19
CA VAL A 58 -1.88 14.80 -2.44
C VAL A 58 -1.12 13.57 -2.92
N GLU A 59 -1.78 12.41 -3.05
CA GLU A 59 -1.15 11.19 -3.59
C GLU A 59 -2.18 10.22 -4.19
N ALA A 60 -3.24 9.91 -3.44
CA ALA A 60 -4.42 9.17 -3.87
C ALA A 60 -5.69 9.88 -3.37
N PRO A 61 -5.83 10.15 -2.05
CA PRO A 61 -6.58 11.32 -1.59
C PRO A 61 -5.85 12.60 -2.02
N ASP A 62 -6.59 13.69 -2.11
CA ASP A 62 -6.08 14.99 -2.51
C ASP A 62 -6.14 16.04 -1.39
N HIS A 63 -6.43 15.60 -0.16
CA HIS A 63 -6.26 16.35 1.08
C HIS A 63 -6.00 15.41 2.27
N GLY A 64 -5.07 15.75 3.17
CA GLY A 64 -4.61 14.84 4.22
C GLY A 64 -5.66 14.47 5.28
N HIS A 65 -6.64 15.36 5.52
CA HIS A 65 -7.78 15.09 6.40
C HIS A 65 -8.99 14.46 5.69
N GLU A 66 -8.83 14.04 4.44
CA GLU A 66 -9.67 12.96 3.93
C GLU A 66 -9.36 11.67 4.69
N SER A 67 -10.26 10.71 4.60
CA SER A 67 -10.02 9.36 5.11
C SER A 67 -10.47 8.37 4.07
N VAL A 68 -9.79 7.24 4.01
CA VAL A 68 -10.09 6.18 3.04
C VAL A 68 -10.39 4.87 3.75
N SER A 69 -11.08 3.95 3.07
CA SER A 69 -11.36 2.62 3.61
C SER A 69 -10.10 1.85 3.96
N GLU A 70 -9.00 2.12 3.25
CA GLU A 70 -7.66 1.68 3.62
C GLU A 70 -7.31 2.08 5.06
N THR A 71 -7.42 3.36 5.42
CA THR A 71 -7.12 3.88 6.76
C THR A 71 -7.89 3.14 7.85
N TYR A 72 -9.19 2.89 7.65
CA TYR A 72 -10.01 2.14 8.61
C TYR A 72 -9.60 0.66 8.68
N SER A 73 -9.25 0.04 7.55
CA SER A 73 -8.76 -1.34 7.55
C SER A 73 -7.43 -1.47 8.32
N PHE A 74 -6.55 -0.47 8.24
CA PHE A 74 -5.35 -0.37 9.06
C PHE A 74 -5.69 -0.12 10.53
N TRP A 75 -6.68 0.70 10.85
CA TRP A 75 -7.09 0.91 12.24
C TRP A 75 -7.55 -0.41 12.90
N VAL A 76 -8.30 -1.25 12.18
CA VAL A 76 -8.67 -2.60 12.69
C VAL A 76 -7.41 -3.45 12.93
N TRP A 77 -6.39 -3.37 12.06
CA TRP A 77 -5.13 -4.10 12.21
C TRP A 77 -4.30 -3.62 13.40
N LEU A 78 -4.22 -2.30 13.59
CA LEU A 78 -3.57 -1.65 14.72
C LEU A 78 -4.19 -2.12 16.05
N GLU A 79 -5.52 -2.14 16.12
CA GLU A 79 -6.23 -2.62 17.32
C GLU A 79 -6.12 -4.13 17.53
N ALA A 80 -6.01 -4.93 16.46
CA ALA A 80 -5.79 -6.37 16.57
C ALA A 80 -4.46 -6.69 17.28
N VAL A 81 -3.38 -6.03 16.85
CA VAL A 81 -2.05 -6.20 17.44
C VAL A 81 -2.01 -5.66 18.87
N ASN A 82 -2.57 -4.47 19.11
CA ASN A 82 -2.68 -3.92 20.47
C ASN A 82 -3.49 -4.86 21.40
N GLY A 83 -4.57 -5.45 20.88
CA GLY A 83 -5.37 -6.43 21.60
C GLY A 83 -4.55 -7.63 22.07
N LYS A 84 -3.69 -8.19 21.21
CA LYS A 84 -2.79 -9.30 21.58
C LYS A 84 -1.69 -8.88 22.56
N LEU A 85 -1.11 -7.70 22.39
CA LEU A 85 -0.05 -7.21 23.29
C LEU A 85 -0.58 -6.94 24.71
N THR A 86 -1.83 -6.50 24.84
CA THR A 86 -2.41 -6.04 26.13
C THR A 86 -3.40 -7.03 26.74
N GLY A 87 -3.92 -7.96 25.95
CA GLY A 87 -5.08 -8.78 26.31
C GLY A 87 -6.40 -7.99 26.33
N ASN A 88 -6.50 -6.82 25.68
CA ASN A 88 -7.74 -6.04 25.60
C ASN A 88 -8.16 -5.79 24.14
N TYR A 89 -9.16 -6.54 23.67
CA TYR A 89 -9.61 -6.50 22.28
C TYR A 89 -10.76 -5.52 22.01
N LYS A 90 -11.18 -4.72 22.99
CA LYS A 90 -12.29 -3.76 22.81
C LYS A 90 -12.01 -2.71 21.73
N GLY A 91 -10.74 -2.40 21.49
CA GLY A 91 -10.32 -1.51 20.41
C GLY A 91 -10.79 -1.99 19.03
N VAL A 92 -10.74 -3.31 18.78
CA VAL A 92 -11.16 -3.92 17.51
C VAL A 92 -12.65 -3.69 17.27
N GLU A 93 -13.48 -3.88 18.29
CA GLU A 93 -14.92 -3.60 18.21
C GLU A 93 -15.20 -2.12 17.97
N THR A 94 -14.39 -1.24 18.57
CA THR A 94 -14.53 0.21 18.41
C THR A 94 -14.18 0.64 17.00
N ALA A 95 -13.02 0.22 16.47
CA ALA A 95 -12.60 0.49 15.11
C ALA A 95 -13.63 0.00 14.09
N TRP A 96 -14.14 -1.24 14.26
CA TRP A 96 -15.18 -1.78 13.38
C TRP A 96 -16.49 -0.98 13.45
N SER A 97 -16.88 -0.51 14.63
CA SER A 97 -18.10 0.30 14.78
C SER A 97 -18.02 1.63 14.04
N TYR A 98 -16.84 2.27 14.03
CA TYR A 98 -16.60 3.52 13.31
C TYR A 98 -16.44 3.28 11.80
N LEU A 99 -15.84 2.17 11.39
CA LEU A 99 -15.85 1.72 10.00
C LEU A 99 -17.28 1.59 9.45
N GLU A 100 -18.17 0.88 10.17
CA GLU A 100 -19.57 0.77 9.78
C GLU A 100 -20.29 2.12 9.77
N LYS A 101 -20.00 2.98 10.75
CA LYS A 101 -20.66 4.28 10.90
C LYS A 101 -20.27 5.28 9.80
N HIS A 102 -19.00 5.31 9.42
CA HIS A 102 -18.45 6.38 8.57
C HIS A 102 -18.29 5.97 7.11
N LEU A 103 -18.06 4.69 6.81
CA LEU A 103 -17.74 4.25 5.45
C LEU A 103 -18.79 3.34 4.81
N ILE A 104 -19.57 2.61 5.59
CA ILE A 104 -20.64 1.76 5.02
C ILE A 104 -21.92 2.58 4.94
N PRO A 105 -22.42 2.92 3.74
CA PRO A 105 -23.65 3.70 3.62
C PRO A 105 -24.82 2.97 4.29
N ASP A 106 -25.55 3.62 5.19
CA ASP A 106 -26.77 3.04 5.76
C ASP A 106 -27.94 3.08 4.75
N SER A 107 -29.08 2.47 5.10
CA SER A 107 -30.25 2.42 4.19
C SER A 107 -30.78 3.81 3.78
N LYS A 108 -30.50 4.87 4.55
CA LYS A 108 -30.89 6.24 4.19
C LYS A 108 -29.98 6.82 3.11
N ASN A 109 -28.73 6.38 3.08
CA ASN A 109 -27.71 6.82 2.14
C ASN A 109 -27.67 5.96 0.86
N GLN A 110 -28.32 4.81 0.83
CA GLN A 110 -28.46 3.98 -0.39
C GLN A 110 -29.92 3.53 -0.70
N PRO A 111 -30.89 4.46 -0.80
CA PRO A 111 -32.29 4.12 -1.06
C PRO A 111 -32.51 3.54 -2.46
N GLY A 112 -33.48 2.63 -2.60
CA GLY A 112 -33.88 2.09 -3.91
C GLY A 112 -33.12 0.85 -4.38
N ASN A 113 -32.22 0.29 -3.55
CA ASN A 113 -31.57 -0.99 -3.83
C ASN A 113 -32.58 -2.14 -4.09
N SER A 114 -33.80 -2.06 -3.53
CA SER A 114 -34.87 -3.04 -3.78
C SER A 114 -35.47 -2.97 -5.18
N LYS A 115 -35.12 -1.95 -5.98
CA LYS A 115 -35.48 -1.81 -7.40
C LYS A 115 -34.40 -2.32 -8.35
N TYR A 116 -33.26 -2.77 -7.81
CA TYR A 116 -32.18 -3.33 -8.61
C TYR A 116 -32.68 -4.53 -9.43
N ASN A 117 -32.27 -4.59 -10.70
CA ASN A 117 -32.61 -5.69 -11.59
C ASN A 117 -31.35 -6.53 -11.89
N PRO A 118 -31.19 -7.74 -11.29
CA PRO A 118 -30.01 -8.57 -11.54
C PRO A 118 -29.86 -9.04 -12.99
N SER A 119 -30.92 -9.01 -13.79
CA SER A 119 -30.86 -9.33 -15.22
C SER A 119 -30.40 -8.16 -16.10
N SER A 120 -30.30 -6.95 -15.53
CA SER A 120 -29.78 -5.75 -16.17
C SER A 120 -29.06 -4.89 -15.12
N PRO A 121 -27.85 -5.30 -14.69
CA PRO A 121 -27.14 -4.72 -13.55
C PRO A 121 -26.80 -3.23 -13.69
N ALA A 122 -26.48 -2.79 -14.92
CA ALA A 122 -26.08 -1.42 -15.24
C ALA A 122 -26.24 -1.17 -16.74
N THR A 123 -25.98 0.08 -17.16
CA THR A 123 -25.87 0.46 -18.58
C THR A 123 -24.41 0.65 -18.94
N TYR A 124 -23.98 0.11 -20.09
CA TYR A 124 -22.60 0.22 -20.56
C TYR A 124 -22.23 1.68 -20.88
N ALA A 125 -21.04 2.09 -20.43
CA ALA A 125 -20.30 3.24 -20.92
C ALA A 125 -18.84 2.81 -21.11
N ALA A 126 -18.21 3.26 -22.19
CA ALA A 126 -16.80 2.99 -22.43
C ALA A 126 -15.94 3.75 -21.40
N GLU A 127 -14.82 3.17 -21.01
CA GLU A 127 -13.73 3.99 -20.47
C GLU A 127 -12.90 4.55 -21.63
N HIS A 128 -12.10 5.57 -21.32
CA HIS A 128 -11.13 6.14 -22.25
C HIS A 128 -9.82 6.31 -21.52
N ASP A 129 -8.70 5.92 -22.13
CA ASP A 129 -7.38 6.14 -21.51
C ASP A 129 -7.11 7.64 -21.31
N GLU A 130 -7.49 8.46 -22.28
CA GLU A 130 -7.36 9.92 -22.22
C GLU A 130 -8.57 10.60 -21.57
N ILE A 131 -8.30 11.48 -20.60
CA ILE A 131 -9.32 12.23 -19.84
C ILE A 131 -10.25 13.05 -20.75
N THR A 132 -9.77 13.46 -21.93
CA THR A 132 -10.54 14.20 -22.93
C THR A 132 -11.64 13.37 -23.60
N GLY A 133 -11.63 12.05 -23.44
CA GLY A 133 -12.71 11.16 -23.87
C GLY A 133 -13.99 11.30 -23.05
N TYR A 134 -13.95 12.02 -21.91
CA TYR A 134 -15.08 12.21 -21.02
C TYR A 134 -15.81 13.55 -21.26
N PRO A 135 -17.14 13.60 -21.03
CA PRO A 135 -18.01 12.56 -20.47
C PRO A 135 -18.27 11.37 -21.42
N SER A 136 -18.31 10.16 -20.86
CA SER A 136 -18.53 8.92 -21.64
C SER A 136 -20.01 8.63 -21.87
N LYS A 137 -20.37 8.22 -23.08
CA LYS A 137 -21.77 8.04 -23.47
C LYS A 137 -22.33 6.70 -22.98
N LEU A 138 -23.50 6.76 -22.34
CA LEU A 138 -24.29 5.57 -22.01
C LEU A 138 -24.89 4.93 -23.28
N ILE A 139 -24.73 3.62 -23.41
CA ILE A 139 -25.23 2.83 -24.53
C ILE A 139 -26.40 1.96 -24.07
N PHE A 140 -27.60 2.41 -24.40
CA PHE A 140 -28.85 1.69 -24.14
C PHE A 140 -29.11 0.66 -25.24
N GLN A 141 -28.51 -0.52 -25.10
CA GLN A 141 -28.71 -1.65 -26.00
C GLN A 141 -28.98 -2.92 -25.19
N ASP A 142 -30.00 -3.68 -25.59
CA ASP A 142 -30.34 -4.93 -24.92
C ASP A 142 -29.29 -6.00 -25.18
N GLY A 143 -29.01 -6.81 -24.16
CA GLY A 143 -28.18 -8.01 -24.28
C GLY A 143 -26.66 -7.78 -24.32
N ILE A 144 -26.18 -6.54 -24.18
CA ILE A 144 -24.73 -6.26 -24.08
C ILE A 144 -24.20 -6.31 -22.64
N VAL A 145 -25.04 -6.21 -21.61
CA VAL A 145 -24.63 -6.41 -20.21
C VAL A 145 -25.03 -7.80 -19.74
N GLY A 146 -24.21 -8.42 -18.89
CA GLY A 146 -24.50 -9.74 -18.31
C GLY A 146 -25.49 -9.71 -17.17
N GLN A 147 -25.68 -10.88 -16.55
CA GLN A 147 -26.50 -11.04 -15.35
C GLN A 147 -25.64 -11.02 -14.10
N ASP A 148 -26.16 -10.43 -13.01
CA ASP A 148 -25.61 -10.54 -11.67
C ASP A 148 -26.17 -11.80 -10.98
N PRO A 149 -25.33 -12.82 -10.74
CA PRO A 149 -25.79 -14.09 -10.18
C PRO A 149 -25.81 -14.12 -8.65
N ILE A 150 -25.29 -13.10 -7.95
CA ILE A 150 -25.13 -13.12 -6.48
C ILE A 150 -26.10 -12.21 -5.73
N ALA A 151 -26.71 -11.22 -6.39
CA ALA A 151 -27.62 -10.28 -5.71
C ALA A 151 -28.77 -10.97 -4.96
N GLN A 152 -29.41 -11.97 -5.59
CA GLN A 152 -30.58 -12.63 -5.02
C GLN A 152 -30.22 -13.48 -3.78
N GLU A 153 -29.08 -14.17 -3.79
CA GLU A 153 -28.63 -14.96 -2.64
C GLU A 153 -28.12 -14.08 -1.49
N LEU A 154 -27.47 -12.93 -1.79
CA LEU A 154 -27.09 -11.94 -0.79
C LEU A 154 -28.34 -11.35 -0.10
N SER A 155 -29.34 -10.97 -0.90
CA SER A 155 -30.60 -10.44 -0.37
C SER A 155 -31.32 -11.44 0.52
N GLN A 156 -31.37 -12.71 0.12
CA GLN A 156 -31.97 -13.79 0.93
C GLN A 156 -31.16 -14.07 2.20
N ALA A 157 -29.83 -14.02 2.13
CA ALA A 157 -28.97 -14.27 3.28
C ALA A 157 -29.12 -13.19 4.35
N TYR A 158 -29.22 -11.91 3.95
CA TYR A 158 -29.15 -10.79 4.88
C TYR A 158 -30.48 -10.03 5.07
N GLY A 159 -31.52 -10.39 4.33
CA GLY A 159 -32.86 -9.80 4.46
C GLY A 159 -32.94 -8.35 3.97
N THR A 160 -31.97 -7.90 3.18
CA THR A 160 -31.92 -6.53 2.62
C THR A 160 -31.27 -6.55 1.24
N TRP A 161 -31.62 -5.57 0.40
CA TRP A 161 -30.94 -5.35 -0.87
C TRP A 161 -29.73 -4.41 -0.74
N ASP A 162 -29.57 -3.75 0.42
CA ASP A 162 -28.47 -2.83 0.66
C ASP A 162 -27.12 -3.55 0.61
N ILE A 163 -26.09 -2.82 0.17
CA ILE A 163 -24.72 -3.29 0.11
C ILE A 163 -24.03 -3.05 1.44
N TYR A 164 -23.35 -4.07 1.95
CA TYR A 164 -22.51 -3.96 3.14
C TYR A 164 -21.04 -4.01 2.72
N ALA A 165 -20.53 -2.86 2.28
CA ALA A 165 -19.16 -2.64 1.86
C ALA A 165 -18.74 -1.21 2.17
N MET A 166 -17.45 -0.98 2.40
CA MET A 166 -16.95 0.37 2.63
C MET A 166 -16.95 1.14 1.31
N HIS A 167 -17.50 2.35 1.32
CA HIS A 167 -17.11 3.34 0.33
C HIS A 167 -15.65 3.74 0.56
N TRP A 168 -14.91 4.00 -0.52
CA TRP A 168 -13.46 4.13 -0.44
C TRP A 168 -12.96 5.44 0.15
N ILE A 169 -13.67 6.56 0.05
CA ILE A 169 -13.17 7.87 0.50
C ILE A 169 -14.25 8.74 1.15
N ILE A 170 -13.87 9.48 2.18
CA ILE A 170 -14.69 10.49 2.84
C ILE A 170 -13.87 11.75 3.11
N ASP A 171 -14.54 12.89 3.05
CA ASP A 171 -14.01 14.14 3.58
C ASP A 171 -14.28 14.18 5.08
N GLY A 172 -13.24 13.96 5.89
CA GLY A 172 -13.35 13.82 7.34
C GLY A 172 -13.85 15.09 8.03
N ASP A 173 -13.51 16.25 7.47
CA ASP A 173 -13.74 17.55 8.07
C ASP A 173 -14.82 18.38 7.37
N ASN A 174 -15.45 17.84 6.33
CA ASN A 174 -16.29 18.61 5.39
C ASN A 174 -15.53 19.83 4.83
N TRP A 175 -14.24 19.66 4.54
CA TRP A 175 -13.37 20.66 3.96
C TRP A 175 -13.89 21.13 2.59
N TYR A 176 -14.37 20.21 1.76
CA TYR A 176 -15.00 20.51 0.46
C TYR A 176 -16.33 21.24 0.62
N GLY A 177 -17.10 20.93 1.67
CA GLY A 177 -18.36 21.60 1.99
C GLY A 177 -19.61 20.93 1.42
N TYR A 178 -19.53 19.66 0.99
CA TYR A 178 -20.68 18.93 0.46
C TYR A 178 -21.61 18.34 1.54
N GLY A 179 -21.05 18.05 2.72
CA GLY A 179 -21.76 17.50 3.85
C GLY A 179 -22.38 16.12 3.60
N GLN A 180 -23.42 15.76 4.36
CA GLN A 180 -24.16 14.51 4.15
C GLN A 180 -25.49 14.80 3.47
N GLN A 181 -25.88 13.95 2.52
CA GLN A 181 -27.13 14.08 1.77
C GLN A 181 -27.34 15.48 1.14
N GLY A 182 -26.24 16.15 0.79
CA GLY A 182 -26.23 17.49 0.20
C GLY A 182 -26.55 18.64 1.18
N ASP A 183 -26.47 18.43 2.50
CA ASP A 183 -26.74 19.49 3.48
C ASP A 183 -25.68 20.61 3.46
N GLY A 184 -24.44 20.28 3.11
CA GLY A 184 -23.29 21.18 3.06
C GLY A 184 -22.61 21.43 4.41
N THR A 185 -23.01 20.72 5.46
CA THR A 185 -22.58 21.01 6.84
C THR A 185 -22.12 19.80 7.64
N SER A 186 -22.74 18.63 7.44
CA SER A 186 -22.45 17.44 8.27
C SER A 186 -21.06 16.85 7.99
N LYS A 187 -20.51 16.16 8.99
CA LYS A 187 -19.22 15.46 8.95
C LYS A 187 -19.36 14.00 9.41
N PRO A 188 -18.55 13.06 8.89
CA PRO A 188 -17.79 13.18 7.65
C PRO A 188 -18.72 13.29 6.42
N SER A 189 -18.20 13.70 5.27
CA SER A 189 -18.94 13.81 4.01
C SER A 189 -18.52 12.72 3.03
N PHE A 190 -19.51 12.04 2.42
CA PHE A 190 -19.25 11.09 1.33
C PHE A 190 -18.97 11.83 0.03
N ILE A 191 -17.75 11.69 -0.48
CA ILE A 191 -17.24 12.32 -1.69
C ILE A 191 -16.63 11.28 -2.62
N ASN A 192 -16.33 11.65 -3.85
CA ASN A 192 -15.51 10.86 -4.75
C ASN A 192 -14.70 11.77 -5.68
N THR A 193 -13.67 11.21 -6.32
CA THR A 193 -12.73 11.96 -7.17
C THR A 193 -12.62 11.30 -8.55
N PHE A 194 -11.93 10.16 -8.64
CA PHE A 194 -11.63 9.45 -9.90
C PHE A 194 -12.88 8.95 -10.62
N GLN A 195 -13.04 9.34 -11.88
CA GLN A 195 -14.15 8.95 -12.77
C GLN A 195 -13.77 8.88 -14.26
N ARG A 196 -12.58 9.37 -14.66
CA ARG A 196 -12.26 9.69 -16.05
C ARG A 196 -11.00 8.99 -16.60
N GLY A 197 -10.90 7.70 -16.31
CA GLY A 197 -10.00 6.78 -17.00
C GLY A 197 -8.53 6.89 -16.59
N ALA A 198 -7.67 6.16 -17.31
CA ALA A 198 -6.33 5.83 -16.85
C ALA A 198 -5.35 7.02 -16.75
N SER A 199 -5.58 8.09 -17.50
CA SER A 199 -4.78 9.32 -17.45
C SER A 199 -5.26 10.36 -16.42
N GLU A 200 -6.39 10.14 -15.76
CA GLU A 200 -6.87 11.00 -14.67
C GLU A 200 -6.10 10.68 -13.38
N SER A 201 -4.94 11.33 -13.22
CA SER A 201 -4.22 11.34 -11.95
C SER A 201 -4.97 12.15 -10.89
N THR A 202 -4.57 12.00 -9.62
CA THR A 202 -5.12 12.73 -8.47
C THR A 202 -5.24 14.24 -8.73
N TRP A 203 -4.25 14.79 -9.44
CA TRP A 203 -4.12 16.19 -9.85
C TRP A 203 -5.14 16.66 -10.89
N LYS A 204 -5.81 15.74 -11.58
CA LYS A 204 -6.72 16.05 -12.68
C LYS A 204 -8.19 15.87 -12.31
N THR A 205 -8.49 15.42 -11.09
CA THR A 205 -9.85 15.10 -10.65
C THR A 205 -10.69 16.35 -10.34
N VAL A 206 -12.02 16.19 -10.42
CA VAL A 206 -13.00 17.16 -9.90
C VAL A 206 -13.74 16.51 -8.71
N PRO A 207 -13.40 16.85 -7.46
CA PRO A 207 -14.03 16.27 -6.28
C PRO A 207 -15.52 16.58 -6.22
N HIS A 208 -16.35 15.56 -6.00
CA HIS A 208 -17.80 15.66 -6.11
C HIS A 208 -18.51 14.81 -5.04
N PRO A 209 -19.76 15.15 -4.66
CA PRO A 209 -20.48 14.38 -3.66
C PRO A 209 -20.98 13.05 -4.21
N CYS A 210 -20.92 12.01 -3.38
CA CYS A 210 -21.57 10.73 -3.67
C CYS A 210 -23.09 10.89 -3.79
N TRP A 211 -23.68 11.75 -2.96
CA TRP A 211 -25.08 12.17 -3.03
C TRP A 211 -25.23 13.41 -3.93
N GLU A 212 -25.62 13.18 -5.18
CA GLU A 212 -25.82 14.22 -6.18
C GLU A 212 -27.25 14.78 -6.15
N ALA A 213 -27.41 15.88 -5.41
CA ALA A 213 -28.67 16.61 -5.30
C ALA A 213 -28.83 17.75 -6.34
N MET A 214 -27.84 17.92 -7.24
CA MET A 214 -27.71 19.04 -8.18
C MET A 214 -27.67 20.41 -7.48
N LYS A 215 -27.04 20.45 -6.31
CA LYS A 215 -26.90 21.67 -5.48
C LYS A 215 -25.64 22.47 -5.81
N TRP A 216 -24.58 21.76 -6.22
CA TRP A 216 -23.30 22.31 -6.66
C TRP A 216 -22.97 21.72 -8.03
N GLY A 217 -21.88 22.14 -8.65
CA GLY A 217 -21.54 21.78 -10.02
C GLY A 217 -22.29 22.66 -11.03
N GLY A 218 -22.60 22.10 -12.20
CA GLY A 218 -23.39 22.71 -13.25
C GLY A 218 -24.90 22.46 -13.07
N PRO A 219 -25.71 22.70 -14.12
CA PRO A 219 -27.17 22.48 -14.07
C PRO A 219 -27.58 21.04 -13.71
N ASN A 220 -26.74 20.05 -14.03
CA ASN A 220 -26.96 18.63 -13.75
C ASN A 220 -26.08 18.11 -12.60
N GLY A 221 -25.61 19.00 -11.73
CA GLY A 221 -24.61 18.64 -10.73
C GLY A 221 -23.24 18.45 -11.37
N PHE A 222 -22.55 17.37 -11.00
CA PHE A 222 -21.28 16.96 -11.60
C PHE A 222 -21.44 15.83 -12.63
N LEU A 223 -22.66 15.31 -12.84
CA LEU A 223 -22.90 14.07 -13.60
C LEU A 223 -22.42 14.15 -15.05
N ASP A 224 -22.67 15.29 -15.71
CA ASP A 224 -22.35 15.54 -17.11
C ASP A 224 -20.87 15.90 -17.36
N LEU A 225 -20.02 15.85 -16.32
CA LEU A 225 -18.57 15.75 -16.46
C LEU A 225 -18.11 14.31 -16.74
N PHE A 226 -18.91 13.33 -16.33
CA PHE A 226 -18.50 11.92 -16.29
C PHE A 226 -19.25 11.06 -17.31
N THR A 227 -20.57 11.24 -17.42
CA THR A 227 -21.40 10.46 -18.34
C THR A 227 -22.31 11.32 -19.18
N VAL A 228 -22.63 10.87 -20.40
CA VAL A 228 -23.64 11.46 -21.27
C VAL A 228 -24.89 10.59 -21.26
N ASP A 229 -26.02 11.21 -20.91
CA ASP A 229 -27.37 10.64 -20.98
C ASP A 229 -28.34 11.62 -21.67
N ASN A 230 -29.52 11.14 -22.07
CA ASN A 230 -30.60 11.96 -22.59
C ASN A 230 -31.19 12.92 -21.53
N SER A 231 -31.08 12.56 -20.25
CA SER A 231 -31.54 13.35 -19.11
C SER A 231 -30.83 12.91 -17.84
N TYR A 232 -30.59 13.82 -16.90
CA TYR A 232 -29.93 13.51 -15.64
C TYR A 232 -30.93 13.48 -14.49
N ALA A 233 -30.77 12.49 -13.61
CA ALA A 233 -31.55 12.37 -12.38
C ALA A 233 -30.64 12.60 -11.16
N LYS A 234 -31.23 13.18 -10.11
CA LYS A 234 -30.58 13.22 -8.79
C LYS A 234 -30.36 11.78 -8.33
N GLN A 235 -29.15 11.48 -7.87
CA GLN A 235 -28.74 10.11 -7.60
C GLN A 235 -27.69 10.02 -6.49
N TRP A 236 -27.48 8.82 -5.97
CA TRP A 236 -26.38 8.49 -5.08
C TRP A 236 -25.53 7.40 -5.72
N ARG A 237 -24.22 7.38 -5.44
CA ARG A 237 -23.30 6.35 -5.92
C ARG A 237 -22.10 6.19 -4.99
N TYR A 238 -21.66 4.96 -4.80
CA TYR A 238 -20.52 4.58 -3.97
C TYR A 238 -19.61 3.62 -4.72
N THR A 239 -18.31 3.77 -4.50
CA THR A 239 -17.26 2.87 -5.00
C THR A 239 -16.55 2.25 -3.81
N ALA A 240 -16.41 0.93 -3.78
CA ALA A 240 -15.59 0.23 -2.79
C ALA A 240 -14.16 0.07 -3.30
N ALA A 241 -13.19 0.08 -2.38
CA ALA A 241 -11.81 -0.33 -2.60
C ALA A 241 -11.63 -1.76 -2.05
N PRO A 242 -11.64 -2.80 -2.90
CA PRO A 242 -11.75 -4.19 -2.47
C PRO A 242 -10.55 -4.72 -1.66
N ASP A 243 -9.36 -4.13 -1.83
CA ASP A 243 -8.18 -4.49 -1.04
C ASP A 243 -8.34 -4.08 0.44
N ALA A 244 -8.99 -2.94 0.71
CA ALA A 244 -9.27 -2.45 2.06
C ALA A 244 -10.30 -3.33 2.78
N ASP A 245 -11.38 -3.70 2.09
CA ASP A 245 -12.38 -4.64 2.61
C ASP A 245 -11.71 -5.99 2.93
N ALA A 246 -10.84 -6.48 2.05
CA ALA A 246 -10.07 -7.70 2.29
C ALA A 246 -9.08 -7.58 3.45
N ARG A 247 -8.39 -6.43 3.59
CA ARG A 247 -7.46 -6.14 4.71
C ARG A 247 -8.21 -6.09 6.04
N ALA A 248 -9.41 -5.52 6.09
CA ALA A 248 -10.24 -5.52 7.29
C ALA A 248 -10.62 -6.95 7.73
N ILE A 249 -10.89 -7.85 6.78
CA ILE A 249 -11.16 -9.28 7.06
C ILE A 249 -9.90 -9.98 7.59
N GLN A 250 -8.74 -9.74 6.98
CA GLN A 250 -7.44 -10.24 7.47
C GLN A 250 -7.17 -9.78 8.91
N ALA A 251 -7.31 -8.49 9.19
CA ALA A 251 -7.10 -7.92 10.52
C ALA A 251 -8.09 -8.49 11.55
N ALA A 252 -9.37 -8.60 11.20
CA ALA A 252 -10.39 -9.21 12.03
C ALA A 252 -10.09 -10.69 12.33
N TYR A 253 -9.51 -11.43 11.38
CA TYR A 253 -9.09 -12.81 11.60
C TYR A 253 -7.95 -12.93 12.59
N PHE A 254 -6.89 -12.12 12.47
CA PHE A 254 -5.82 -12.11 13.46
C PHE A 254 -6.33 -11.71 14.85
N ALA A 255 -7.18 -10.69 14.95
CA ALA A 255 -7.82 -10.31 16.21
C ALA A 255 -8.63 -11.47 16.81
N TRP A 256 -9.45 -12.14 16.00
CA TRP A 256 -10.27 -13.28 16.43
C TRP A 256 -9.41 -14.47 16.88
N LEU A 257 -8.39 -14.82 16.10
CA LEU A 257 -7.45 -15.91 16.39
C LEU A 257 -6.76 -15.68 17.74
N TRP A 258 -6.19 -14.48 17.92
CA TRP A 258 -5.48 -14.12 19.14
C TRP A 258 -6.40 -13.97 20.35
N ALA A 259 -7.61 -13.43 20.17
CA ALA A 259 -8.61 -13.37 21.22
C ALA A 259 -9.02 -14.78 21.67
N ASP A 260 -9.23 -15.72 20.75
CA ASP A 260 -9.57 -17.11 21.07
C ASP A 260 -8.45 -17.81 21.87
N GLU A 261 -7.18 -17.63 21.46
CA GLU A 261 -6.00 -18.11 22.20
C GLU A 261 -5.96 -17.56 23.65
N ASP A 262 -6.38 -16.31 23.84
CA ASP A 262 -6.42 -15.64 25.13
C ASP A 262 -7.72 -15.89 25.91
N GLY A 263 -8.65 -16.69 25.37
CA GLY A 263 -9.93 -17.03 25.99
C GLY A 263 -11.00 -15.92 25.94
N GLN A 264 -10.87 -14.99 25.01
CA GLN A 264 -11.84 -13.92 24.73
C GLN A 264 -12.69 -14.22 23.47
N ASN A 265 -13.81 -13.53 23.33
CA ASN A 265 -14.78 -13.81 22.28
C ASN A 265 -14.96 -12.61 21.33
N LEU A 266 -14.51 -12.75 20.09
CA LEU A 266 -14.73 -11.81 18.99
C LEU A 266 -15.60 -12.39 17.86
N SER A 267 -16.49 -13.33 18.17
CA SER A 267 -17.38 -13.96 17.17
C SER A 267 -18.29 -12.95 16.45
N SER A 268 -18.69 -11.86 17.11
CA SER A 268 -19.47 -10.78 16.51
C SER A 268 -18.70 -10.08 15.38
N ILE A 269 -17.41 -9.80 15.59
CA ILE A 269 -16.51 -9.21 14.59
C ILE A 269 -16.27 -10.19 13.45
N ALA A 270 -16.02 -11.48 13.75
CA ALA A 270 -15.89 -12.51 12.72
C ALA A 270 -17.14 -12.60 11.81
N GLN A 271 -18.35 -12.51 12.38
CA GLN A 271 -19.60 -12.51 11.61
C GLN A 271 -19.77 -11.26 10.74
N LYS A 272 -19.36 -10.08 11.23
CA LYS A 272 -19.39 -8.84 10.43
C LYS A 272 -18.36 -8.89 9.30
N ALA A 273 -17.15 -9.38 9.56
CA ALA A 273 -16.13 -9.62 8.54
C ALA A 273 -16.58 -10.65 7.50
N ALA A 274 -17.26 -11.72 7.92
CA ALA A 274 -17.87 -12.70 7.00
C ALA A 274 -18.93 -12.06 6.10
N LYS A 275 -19.76 -11.15 6.65
CA LYS A 275 -20.73 -10.37 5.87
C LYS A 275 -20.04 -9.45 4.87
N LEU A 276 -19.01 -8.71 5.29
CA LEU A 276 -18.20 -7.87 4.41
C LEU A 276 -17.63 -8.71 3.25
N GLY A 277 -17.04 -9.86 3.56
CA GLY A 277 -16.52 -10.81 2.57
C GLY A 277 -17.57 -11.38 1.63
N ASP A 278 -18.83 -11.49 2.05
CA ASP A 278 -19.92 -11.97 1.19
C ASP A 278 -20.24 -10.96 0.09
N TYR A 279 -20.31 -9.67 0.42
CA TYR A 279 -20.54 -8.57 -0.53
C TYR A 279 -19.30 -8.24 -1.36
N LEU A 280 -18.10 -8.39 -0.80
CA LEU A 280 -16.82 -8.21 -1.50
C LEU A 280 -16.69 -9.11 -2.75
N ARG A 281 -17.48 -10.18 -2.86
CA ARG A 281 -17.56 -11.00 -4.08
C ARG A 281 -17.98 -10.22 -5.32
N TYR A 282 -18.59 -9.04 -5.20
CA TYR A 282 -18.82 -8.16 -6.36
C TYR A 282 -17.52 -7.77 -7.07
N ALA A 283 -16.40 -7.69 -6.35
CA ALA A 283 -15.08 -7.46 -6.94
C ALA A 283 -14.58 -8.63 -7.81
N GLN A 284 -15.25 -9.79 -7.80
CA GLN A 284 -14.83 -10.97 -8.56
C GLN A 284 -15.44 -11.04 -9.96
N TYR A 285 -16.23 -10.04 -10.35
CA TYR A 285 -16.96 -9.99 -11.62
C TYR A 285 -16.46 -8.87 -12.51
N ASP A 286 -16.47 -9.15 -13.82
CA ASP A 286 -16.29 -8.14 -14.86
C ASP A 286 -17.23 -6.94 -14.66
N LYS A 287 -16.76 -5.73 -15.03
CA LYS A 287 -17.47 -4.45 -14.81
C LYS A 287 -18.94 -4.51 -15.25
N TYR A 288 -19.21 -5.05 -16.43
CA TYR A 288 -20.56 -5.15 -16.98
C TYR A 288 -21.06 -6.59 -17.07
N PHE A 289 -20.52 -7.45 -16.21
CA PHE A 289 -20.80 -8.88 -16.17
C PHE A 289 -20.60 -9.56 -17.54
N LYS A 290 -19.65 -9.08 -18.35
CA LYS A 290 -19.25 -9.76 -19.58
C LYS A 290 -18.61 -11.11 -19.26
N LYS A 291 -18.77 -12.07 -20.17
CA LYS A 291 -18.13 -13.38 -20.03
C LYS A 291 -16.61 -13.20 -19.98
N ILE A 292 -15.95 -13.89 -19.05
CA ILE A 292 -14.50 -13.88 -18.96
C ILE A 292 -13.87 -14.68 -20.10
N GLY A 293 -12.83 -14.09 -20.69
CA GLY A 293 -11.93 -14.76 -21.62
C GLY A 293 -12.11 -14.32 -23.07
N ASN A 294 -11.05 -13.73 -23.64
CA ASN A 294 -10.94 -13.23 -25.02
C ASN A 294 -12.11 -12.28 -25.38
N CYS A 295 -12.50 -11.43 -24.43
CA CYS A 295 -13.60 -10.50 -24.58
C CYS A 295 -13.18 -9.30 -25.44
N VAL A 296 -13.67 -9.25 -26.69
CA VAL A 296 -13.33 -8.20 -27.66
C VAL A 296 -14.58 -7.67 -28.36
N GLY A 297 -14.71 -6.35 -28.43
CA GLY A 297 -15.88 -5.57 -28.84
C GLY A 297 -16.96 -5.57 -27.75
N TYR A 298 -17.35 -4.40 -27.26
CA TYR A 298 -18.40 -4.27 -26.24
C TYR A 298 -19.76 -4.84 -26.69
N ASP A 299 -20.02 -4.91 -27.99
CA ASP A 299 -21.24 -5.44 -28.62
C ASP A 299 -21.11 -6.90 -29.09
N ARG A 300 -19.87 -7.39 -29.27
CA ARG A 300 -19.57 -8.75 -29.73
C ARG A 300 -19.21 -9.71 -28.61
N CYS A 301 -18.54 -9.21 -27.57
CA CYS A 301 -18.24 -10.00 -26.39
C CYS A 301 -19.54 -10.40 -25.70
N ALA A 302 -19.69 -11.70 -25.45
CA ALA A 302 -20.93 -12.25 -24.92
C ALA A 302 -21.23 -11.69 -23.52
N ALA A 303 -22.50 -11.32 -23.31
CA ALA A 303 -23.04 -11.08 -21.98
C ALA A 303 -22.91 -12.35 -21.12
N GLY A 304 -22.46 -12.19 -19.88
CA GLY A 304 -22.33 -13.29 -18.94
C GLY A 304 -23.68 -13.82 -18.45
N SER A 305 -23.69 -15.10 -18.11
CA SER A 305 -24.82 -15.81 -17.51
C SER A 305 -24.33 -16.76 -16.42
N GLY A 306 -25.08 -16.83 -15.31
CA GLY A 306 -24.57 -17.47 -14.10
C GLY A 306 -23.24 -16.84 -13.67
N LYS A 307 -22.23 -17.65 -13.34
CA LYS A 307 -20.93 -17.17 -12.84
C LYS A 307 -19.82 -17.13 -13.89
N ASN A 308 -20.13 -17.18 -15.19
CA ASN A 308 -19.10 -17.15 -16.25
C ASN A 308 -18.52 -15.75 -16.52
N SER A 309 -19.06 -14.72 -15.87
CA SER A 309 -18.51 -13.37 -15.78
C SER A 309 -17.62 -13.15 -14.55
N ALA A 310 -17.46 -14.18 -13.70
CA ALA A 310 -16.56 -14.11 -12.56
C ALA A 310 -15.13 -14.48 -12.99
N HIS A 311 -14.19 -13.56 -12.82
CA HIS A 311 -12.77 -13.84 -12.94
C HIS A 311 -12.17 -14.38 -11.62
N TYR A 312 -12.90 -14.29 -10.49
CA TYR A 312 -12.50 -14.79 -9.16
C TYR A 312 -11.24 -14.15 -8.58
N LEU A 313 -10.91 -12.95 -9.03
CA LEU A 313 -9.84 -12.12 -8.47
C LEU A 313 -10.45 -10.94 -7.71
N ILE A 314 -9.66 -10.25 -6.90
CA ILE A 314 -10.05 -8.98 -6.31
C ILE A 314 -9.74 -7.88 -7.34
N SER A 315 -10.74 -7.37 -8.04
CA SER A 315 -10.58 -6.27 -9.01
C SER A 315 -10.40 -4.91 -8.33
N TRP A 316 -10.12 -3.87 -9.13
CA TRP A 316 -9.85 -2.51 -8.62
C TRP A 316 -11.00 -1.91 -7.81
N TYR A 317 -12.24 -2.22 -8.20
CA TYR A 317 -13.43 -1.74 -7.53
C TYR A 317 -14.64 -2.62 -7.82
N PHE A 318 -15.66 -2.44 -7.00
CA PHE A 318 -17.04 -2.56 -7.44
C PHE A 318 -17.77 -1.31 -6.99
N ALA A 319 -18.85 -0.98 -7.70
CA ALA A 319 -19.62 0.23 -7.40
C ALA A 319 -21.12 -0.03 -7.52
N TRP A 320 -21.89 0.76 -6.80
CA TRP A 320 -23.34 0.70 -6.83
C TRP A 320 -23.94 2.10 -6.67
N GLY A 321 -25.12 2.30 -7.24
CA GLY A 321 -25.79 3.60 -7.21
C GLY A 321 -27.28 3.48 -7.47
N GLY A 322 -28.00 4.59 -7.31
CA GLY A 322 -29.44 4.64 -7.50
C GLY A 322 -30.02 6.05 -7.50
N GLY A 323 -31.26 6.17 -8.00
CA GLY A 323 -31.99 7.44 -7.97
C GLY A 323 -32.36 7.83 -6.54
N LEU A 324 -32.32 9.12 -6.21
CA LEU A 324 -32.71 9.59 -4.87
C LEU A 324 -34.19 9.32 -4.54
N GLN A 325 -35.02 9.13 -5.57
CA GLN A 325 -36.44 8.76 -5.41
C GLN A 325 -36.63 7.26 -5.12
N GLY A 326 -35.57 6.47 -5.19
CA GLY A 326 -35.60 5.03 -4.98
C GLY A 326 -36.33 4.26 -6.09
N ASP A 327 -36.32 4.79 -7.31
CA ASP A 327 -37.00 4.28 -8.49
C ASP A 327 -36.14 3.32 -9.34
N TRP A 328 -34.81 3.45 -9.29
CA TRP A 328 -33.85 2.55 -9.95
C TRP A 328 -32.54 2.44 -9.15
N SER A 329 -31.78 1.38 -9.42
CA SER A 329 -30.41 1.20 -8.92
C SER A 329 -29.59 0.32 -9.87
N TRP A 330 -28.25 0.45 -9.80
CA TRP A 330 -27.29 -0.30 -10.61
C TRP A 330 -26.13 -0.82 -9.77
N ARG A 331 -25.42 -1.82 -10.30
CA ARG A 331 -24.19 -2.41 -9.74
C ARG A 331 -23.23 -2.76 -10.88
N ILE A 332 -21.95 -2.53 -10.65
CA ILE A 332 -20.84 -2.95 -11.53
C ILE A 332 -19.74 -3.60 -10.70
N GLY A 333 -19.07 -4.61 -11.26
CA GLY A 333 -17.78 -5.08 -10.77
C GLY A 333 -16.64 -4.22 -11.33
N SER A 334 -15.50 -4.83 -11.63
CA SER A 334 -14.45 -4.21 -12.44
C SER A 334 -13.73 -5.26 -13.28
N SER A 335 -13.41 -4.91 -14.52
CA SER A 335 -12.72 -5.78 -15.46
C SER A 335 -11.20 -5.80 -15.26
N HIS A 336 -10.68 -4.90 -14.42
CA HIS A 336 -9.24 -4.66 -14.22
C HIS A 336 -8.80 -5.21 -12.87
N THR A 337 -7.70 -5.97 -12.85
CA THR A 337 -7.17 -6.60 -11.64
C THR A 337 -5.70 -6.28 -11.48
N HIS A 338 -5.28 -6.01 -10.24
CA HIS A 338 -3.90 -5.66 -9.88
C HIS A 338 -3.41 -6.59 -8.77
N THR A 339 -2.16 -7.06 -8.83
CA THR A 339 -1.60 -8.01 -7.85
C THR A 339 -1.58 -7.47 -6.43
N GLY A 340 -1.24 -6.18 -6.27
CA GLY A 340 -1.33 -5.46 -5.00
C GLY A 340 -2.72 -5.46 -4.31
N TYR A 341 -3.81 -5.71 -5.04
CA TYR A 341 -5.16 -5.81 -4.48
C TYR A 341 -5.52 -7.21 -3.99
N GLN A 342 -4.79 -8.23 -4.44
CA GLN A 342 -5.13 -9.61 -4.08
C GLN A 342 -4.89 -9.85 -2.58
N ASN A 343 -5.69 -10.73 -2.00
CA ASN A 343 -5.58 -11.16 -0.61
C ASN A 343 -5.92 -12.66 -0.49
N PRO A 344 -4.96 -13.56 -0.83
CA PRO A 344 -5.15 -15.00 -0.69
C PRO A 344 -5.46 -15.42 0.74
N LEU A 345 -4.95 -14.70 1.75
CA LEU A 345 -5.27 -14.95 3.15
C LEU A 345 -6.77 -14.74 3.43
N ALA A 346 -7.35 -13.61 3.02
CA ALA A 346 -8.78 -13.36 3.16
C ALA A 346 -9.62 -14.41 2.43
N ALA A 347 -9.21 -14.82 1.22
CA ALA A 347 -9.88 -15.89 0.47
C ALA A 347 -9.84 -17.24 1.22
N TRP A 348 -8.70 -17.60 1.82
CA TRP A 348 -8.58 -18.78 2.67
C TRP A 348 -9.45 -18.67 3.93
N ILE A 349 -9.48 -17.51 4.59
CA ILE A 349 -10.30 -17.25 5.78
C ILE A 349 -11.77 -17.52 5.46
N LEU A 350 -12.31 -16.85 4.44
CA LEU A 350 -13.73 -16.88 4.09
C LEU A 350 -14.19 -18.23 3.52
N SER A 351 -13.25 -19.04 3.01
CA SER A 351 -13.56 -20.36 2.45
C SER A 351 -13.39 -21.51 3.44
N THR A 352 -12.52 -21.38 4.45
CA THR A 352 -12.13 -22.49 5.32
C THR A 352 -12.47 -22.28 6.80
N GLN A 353 -12.51 -21.04 7.29
CA GLN A 353 -12.68 -20.75 8.70
C GLN A 353 -14.16 -20.64 9.05
N SER A 354 -14.65 -21.55 9.91
CA SER A 354 -16.08 -21.67 10.22
C SER A 354 -16.69 -20.39 10.80
N ALA A 355 -15.95 -19.67 11.63
CA ALA A 355 -16.37 -18.40 12.23
C ALA A 355 -16.51 -17.26 11.20
N PHE A 356 -15.81 -17.35 10.07
CA PHE A 356 -15.79 -16.35 9.00
C PHE A 356 -16.56 -16.79 7.75
N LYS A 357 -17.27 -17.91 7.80
CA LYS A 357 -17.99 -18.46 6.65
C LYS A 357 -19.12 -17.50 6.21
N PRO A 358 -19.11 -17.00 4.96
CA PRO A 358 -20.21 -16.20 4.42
C PRO A 358 -21.56 -16.92 4.53
N LYS A 359 -22.64 -16.15 4.68
CA LYS A 359 -23.98 -16.71 4.91
C LYS A 359 -24.68 -17.10 3.61
N SER A 360 -24.33 -16.45 2.49
CA SER A 360 -24.85 -16.81 1.17
C SER A 360 -24.55 -18.26 0.83
N SER A 361 -25.41 -18.85 0.00
CA SER A 361 -25.34 -20.28 -0.35
C SER A 361 -24.06 -20.66 -1.09
N THR A 362 -23.44 -19.71 -1.81
CA THR A 362 -22.26 -19.97 -2.62
C THR A 362 -21.00 -19.21 -2.18
N GLY A 363 -21.09 -18.28 -1.22
CA GLY A 363 -19.98 -17.38 -0.87
C GLY A 363 -18.68 -18.09 -0.50
N ALA A 364 -18.73 -19.09 0.39
CA ALA A 364 -17.53 -19.85 0.78
C ALA A 364 -16.88 -20.61 -0.40
N LYS A 365 -17.69 -21.12 -1.33
CA LYS A 365 -17.20 -21.84 -2.53
C LYS A 365 -16.54 -20.88 -3.52
N ASP A 366 -17.10 -19.68 -3.68
CA ASP A 366 -16.52 -18.66 -4.55
C ASP A 366 -15.18 -18.19 -4.01
N TRP A 367 -15.06 -17.99 -2.70
CA TRP A 367 -13.79 -17.67 -2.05
C TRP A 367 -12.76 -18.79 -2.15
N ALA A 368 -13.17 -20.06 -2.10
CA ALA A 368 -12.25 -21.18 -2.36
C ALA A 368 -11.72 -21.13 -3.80
N THR A 369 -12.58 -20.84 -4.77
CA THR A 369 -12.19 -20.67 -6.18
C THR A 369 -11.28 -19.45 -6.35
N SER A 370 -11.57 -18.37 -5.61
CA SER A 370 -10.77 -17.15 -5.61
C SER A 370 -9.38 -17.37 -5.01
N LEU A 371 -9.23 -18.14 -3.93
CA LEU A 371 -7.94 -18.49 -3.37
C LEU A 371 -7.03 -19.15 -4.43
N ASP A 372 -7.54 -20.17 -5.10
CA ASP A 372 -6.79 -20.85 -6.16
C ASP A 372 -6.41 -19.87 -7.27
N ARG A 373 -7.39 -19.09 -7.76
CA ARG A 373 -7.18 -18.15 -8.85
C ARG A 373 -6.18 -17.04 -8.53
N GLN A 374 -6.19 -16.52 -7.30
CA GLN A 374 -5.26 -15.49 -6.86
C GLN A 374 -3.83 -16.03 -6.80
N LEU A 375 -3.61 -17.23 -6.25
CA LEU A 375 -2.27 -17.84 -6.23
C LEU A 375 -1.75 -18.13 -7.64
N GLU A 376 -2.63 -18.57 -8.55
CA GLU A 376 -2.31 -18.71 -9.97
C GLU A 376 -1.88 -17.38 -10.60
N LEU A 377 -2.56 -16.27 -10.29
CA LEU A 377 -2.21 -14.94 -10.78
C LEU A 377 -0.81 -14.52 -10.30
N PHE A 378 -0.53 -14.65 -8.99
CA PHE A 378 0.80 -14.34 -8.44
C PHE A 378 1.89 -15.15 -9.12
N ARG A 379 1.65 -16.45 -9.36
CA ARG A 379 2.65 -17.29 -10.03
C ARG A 379 2.82 -16.92 -11.50
N TRP A 380 1.75 -16.59 -12.20
CA TRP A 380 1.78 -16.15 -13.59
C TRP A 380 2.57 -14.85 -13.77
N LEU A 381 2.47 -13.92 -12.82
CA LEU A 381 3.11 -12.60 -12.89
C LEU A 381 4.47 -12.51 -12.19
N GLN A 382 4.96 -13.62 -11.62
CA GLN A 382 6.25 -13.64 -10.95
C GLN A 382 7.38 -13.67 -11.98
N THR A 383 8.26 -12.68 -11.91
CA THR A 383 9.46 -12.55 -12.74
C THR A 383 10.55 -13.58 -12.35
N PRO A 384 11.55 -13.82 -13.22
CA PRO A 384 12.75 -14.57 -12.85
C PRO A 384 13.51 -13.96 -11.67
N GLU A 385 13.51 -12.64 -11.54
CA GLU A 385 14.12 -11.92 -10.42
C GLU A 385 13.37 -12.16 -9.11
N GLY A 386 12.05 -12.33 -9.16
CA GLY A 386 11.19 -12.70 -8.03
C GLY A 386 10.11 -11.68 -7.68
N CYS A 387 10.21 -10.44 -8.18
CA CYS A 387 9.16 -9.42 -8.06
C CYS A 387 7.93 -9.77 -8.91
N ILE A 388 6.79 -9.14 -8.61
CA ILE A 388 5.47 -9.48 -9.18
C ILE A 388 4.97 -8.37 -10.10
N ALA A 389 4.65 -8.70 -11.36
CA ALA A 389 4.11 -7.74 -12.32
C ALA A 389 2.66 -7.30 -12.04
N GLY A 390 2.15 -6.37 -12.84
CA GLY A 390 0.92 -5.59 -12.57
C GLY A 390 -0.33 -6.45 -12.41
N GLY A 391 -0.88 -6.97 -13.50
CA GLY A 391 -2.15 -7.68 -13.43
C GLY A 391 -2.72 -8.12 -14.77
N ALA A 392 -4.05 -8.16 -14.83
CA ALA A 392 -4.79 -8.53 -16.03
C ALA A 392 -6.11 -7.77 -16.16
N THR A 393 -6.57 -7.61 -17.41
CA THR A 393 -7.88 -7.03 -17.72
C THR A 393 -8.73 -7.89 -18.67
N ASN A 394 -10.03 -7.97 -18.39
CA ASN A 394 -11.02 -8.50 -19.33
C ASN A 394 -11.56 -7.43 -20.31
N SER A 395 -11.23 -6.16 -20.09
CA SER A 395 -11.66 -5.03 -20.91
C SER A 395 -10.45 -4.18 -21.28
N TRP A 396 -9.78 -4.54 -22.38
CA TRP A 396 -8.66 -3.74 -22.89
C TRP A 396 -9.11 -2.29 -23.14
N THR A 397 -8.29 -1.32 -22.71
CA THR A 397 -8.57 0.13 -22.67
C THR A 397 -9.88 0.52 -21.96
N GLY A 398 -10.47 -0.43 -21.22
CA GLY A 398 -11.78 -0.30 -20.59
C GLY A 398 -12.96 -0.15 -21.57
N ALA A 399 -12.76 -0.44 -22.86
CA ALA A 399 -13.77 -0.43 -23.90
C ALA A 399 -13.95 -1.81 -24.60
N TYR A 400 -13.40 -2.87 -24.00
CA TYR A 400 -13.31 -4.21 -24.57
C TYR A 400 -12.63 -4.22 -25.94
N GLU A 401 -11.57 -3.43 -26.12
CA GLU A 401 -10.88 -3.35 -27.40
C GLU A 401 -10.00 -4.58 -27.68
N GLN A 402 -9.45 -4.65 -28.89
CA GLN A 402 -8.50 -5.70 -29.26
C GLN A 402 -7.09 -5.26 -28.83
N PRO A 403 -6.41 -5.96 -27.92
CA PRO A 403 -5.00 -5.70 -27.63
C PRO A 403 -4.09 -6.10 -28.79
N SER A 404 -2.84 -5.65 -28.71
CA SER A 404 -1.77 -6.14 -29.57
C SER A 404 -1.60 -7.66 -29.45
N SER A 405 -1.21 -8.32 -30.55
CA SER A 405 -1.17 -9.79 -30.65
C SER A 405 -0.07 -10.46 -29.83
N ASP A 406 0.88 -9.69 -29.30
CA ASP A 406 1.97 -10.15 -28.44
C ASP A 406 1.59 -10.20 -26.94
N ILE A 407 0.46 -9.60 -26.55
CA ILE A 407 -0.05 -9.65 -25.18
C ILE A 407 -0.57 -11.06 -24.86
N THR A 408 -0.04 -11.65 -23.80
CA THR A 408 -0.41 -12.99 -23.32
C THR A 408 -1.63 -12.93 -22.40
N THR A 409 -2.22 -14.10 -22.11
CA THR A 409 -3.45 -14.18 -21.32
C THR A 409 -3.37 -15.03 -20.06
N PHE A 410 -4.22 -14.66 -19.11
CA PHE A 410 -4.57 -15.40 -17.91
C PHE A 410 -6.06 -15.72 -17.93
N TYR A 411 -6.41 -16.97 -18.26
CA TYR A 411 -7.81 -17.37 -18.51
C TYR A 411 -8.51 -16.51 -19.58
N GLY A 412 -7.75 -16.02 -20.56
CA GLY A 412 -8.23 -15.13 -21.62
C GLY A 412 -8.40 -13.67 -21.21
N MET A 413 -8.00 -13.27 -19.99
CA MET A 413 -7.81 -11.85 -19.63
C MET A 413 -6.40 -11.44 -20.03
N TRP A 414 -6.25 -10.24 -20.58
CA TRP A 414 -5.01 -9.74 -21.15
C TRP A 414 -4.06 -9.24 -20.08
N TYR A 415 -2.78 -9.57 -20.20
CA TYR A 415 -1.73 -9.00 -19.35
C TYR A 415 -1.72 -7.48 -19.45
N ASP A 416 -1.71 -6.84 -18.29
CA ASP A 416 -1.56 -5.40 -18.15
C ASP A 416 -0.47 -5.13 -17.10
N TRP A 417 0.60 -4.45 -17.51
CA TRP A 417 1.72 -4.15 -16.63
C TRP A 417 1.42 -2.96 -15.71
N GLN A 418 0.46 -2.11 -16.07
CA GLN A 418 0.02 -0.93 -15.31
C GLN A 418 -1.52 -0.88 -15.18
N PRO A 419 -2.17 -1.89 -14.58
CA PRO A 419 -3.63 -1.93 -14.48
C PRO A 419 -4.23 -0.62 -13.96
N VAL A 420 -5.31 -0.17 -14.62
CA VAL A 420 -6.21 0.92 -14.20
C VAL A 420 -5.71 2.35 -14.41
N TYR A 421 -4.50 2.69 -13.98
CA TYR A 421 -4.02 4.07 -14.04
C TYR A 421 -2.56 4.15 -14.51
N HIS A 422 -2.29 5.17 -15.33
CA HIS A 422 -1.05 5.34 -16.09
C HIS A 422 -0.29 6.63 -15.71
N ASP A 423 -0.83 7.48 -14.84
CA ASP A 423 -0.20 8.73 -14.36
C ASP A 423 -0.21 8.83 -12.82
N PRO A 424 0.86 8.39 -12.14
CA PRO A 424 1.93 7.53 -12.67
C PRO A 424 1.44 6.09 -12.92
N PRO A 425 2.19 5.24 -13.66
CA PRO A 425 1.85 3.84 -13.87
C PRO A 425 1.65 3.05 -12.57
N SER A 426 0.56 2.29 -12.47
CA SER A 426 0.11 1.70 -11.21
C SER A 426 1.03 0.69 -10.53
N ASN A 427 1.85 0.00 -11.30
CA ASN A 427 2.76 -1.01 -10.78
C ASN A 427 4.22 -0.53 -10.76
N ASN A 428 4.47 0.78 -10.86
CA ASN A 428 5.82 1.30 -10.68
C ASN A 428 6.20 1.38 -9.19
N TRP A 429 5.25 1.50 -8.26
CA TRP A 429 5.53 1.68 -6.84
C TRP A 429 5.71 0.35 -6.12
N THR A 430 6.81 0.19 -5.38
CA THR A 430 7.12 -1.06 -4.66
C THR A 430 6.20 -1.34 -3.48
N GLY A 431 5.42 -0.37 -3.00
CA GLY A 431 4.40 -0.62 -1.98
C GLY A 431 3.39 -1.69 -2.39
N MET A 432 3.09 -1.81 -3.69
CA MET A 432 2.26 -2.90 -4.23
C MET A 432 2.88 -4.29 -4.03
N GLN A 433 4.23 -4.38 -4.06
CA GLN A 433 4.93 -5.62 -3.71
C GLN A 433 4.71 -5.96 -2.24
N GLY A 434 4.95 -5.00 -1.35
CA GLY A 434 4.79 -5.18 0.10
C GLY A 434 3.38 -5.62 0.49
N TRP A 435 2.36 -4.86 0.08
CA TRP A 435 0.98 -5.15 0.44
C TRP A 435 0.46 -6.48 -0.11
N GLY A 436 0.72 -6.77 -1.39
CA GLY A 436 0.28 -8.01 -2.01
C GLY A 436 0.99 -9.23 -1.41
N MET A 437 2.32 -9.18 -1.30
CA MET A 437 3.13 -10.33 -0.86
C MET A 437 3.05 -10.59 0.64
N GLU A 438 2.84 -9.58 1.48
CA GLU A 438 2.60 -9.79 2.91
C GLU A 438 1.45 -10.79 3.12
N ARG A 439 0.35 -10.60 2.39
CA ARG A 439 -0.85 -11.45 2.47
C ARG A 439 -0.59 -12.87 1.98
N VAL A 440 0.19 -13.03 0.90
CA VAL A 440 0.60 -14.35 0.38
C VAL A 440 1.47 -15.08 1.41
N CYS A 441 2.40 -14.37 2.04
CA CYS A 441 3.33 -14.98 2.99
C CYS A 441 2.68 -15.25 4.34
N SER A 442 1.73 -14.42 4.78
CA SER A 442 0.88 -14.74 5.94
C SER A 442 0.04 -16.00 5.68
N LEU A 443 -0.54 -16.16 4.49
CA LEU A 443 -1.22 -17.39 4.10
C LEU A 443 -0.28 -18.59 4.20
N TYR A 444 0.95 -18.49 3.65
CA TYR A 444 1.92 -19.58 3.72
C TYR A 444 2.26 -19.96 5.18
N TYR A 445 2.50 -18.96 6.01
CA TYR A 445 2.79 -19.16 7.43
C TYR A 445 1.65 -19.92 8.13
N LEU A 446 0.42 -19.41 8.03
CA LEU A 446 -0.76 -19.91 8.75
C LEU A 446 -1.26 -21.25 8.22
N SER A 447 -1.35 -21.41 6.91
CA SER A 447 -1.97 -22.59 6.28
C SER A 447 -0.97 -23.67 5.88
N GLY A 448 0.29 -23.30 5.63
CA GLY A 448 1.29 -24.18 5.01
C GLY A 448 1.07 -24.45 3.52
N ASP A 449 0.25 -23.66 2.80
CA ASP A 449 0.03 -23.84 1.36
C ASP A 449 1.35 -23.69 0.58
N GLU A 450 1.85 -24.80 0.03
CA GLU A 450 3.12 -24.86 -0.71
C GLU A 450 3.16 -23.95 -1.95
N ARG A 451 2.00 -23.63 -2.53
CA ARG A 451 1.92 -22.72 -3.69
C ARG A 451 2.26 -21.31 -3.27
N ALA A 452 1.70 -20.86 -2.14
CA ALA A 452 2.05 -19.57 -1.53
C ALA A 452 3.52 -19.56 -1.10
N GLY A 453 4.01 -20.66 -0.52
CA GLY A 453 5.41 -20.83 -0.15
C GLY A 453 6.37 -20.65 -1.32
N LEU A 454 6.10 -21.28 -2.47
CA LEU A 454 6.92 -21.12 -3.68
C LEU A 454 7.01 -19.66 -4.15
N VAL A 455 5.88 -18.94 -4.18
CA VAL A 455 5.86 -17.53 -4.59
C VAL A 455 6.66 -16.69 -3.60
N CYS A 456 6.42 -16.85 -2.29
CA CYS A 456 7.12 -16.11 -1.23
C CYS A 456 8.62 -16.37 -1.21
N GLN A 457 9.07 -17.61 -1.38
CA GLN A 457 10.49 -17.96 -1.36
C GLN A 457 11.28 -17.32 -2.52
N ASN A 458 10.67 -17.22 -3.70
CA ASN A 458 11.28 -16.52 -4.82
C ASN A 458 11.30 -15.01 -4.59
N TRP A 459 10.20 -14.44 -4.09
CA TRP A 459 10.12 -13.02 -3.77
C TRP A 459 11.07 -12.61 -2.63
N ALA A 460 11.23 -13.45 -1.61
CA ALA A 460 12.14 -13.18 -0.49
C ALA A 460 13.60 -13.03 -0.94
N LYS A 461 14.03 -13.78 -1.97
CA LYS A 461 15.37 -13.61 -2.57
C LYS A 461 15.52 -12.21 -3.16
N TRP A 462 14.54 -11.79 -3.96
CA TRP A 462 14.49 -10.44 -4.53
C TRP A 462 14.55 -9.35 -3.45
N VAL A 463 13.79 -9.51 -2.36
CA VAL A 463 13.80 -8.55 -1.23
C VAL A 463 15.18 -8.45 -0.60
N LYS A 464 15.83 -9.59 -0.32
CA LYS A 464 17.17 -9.63 0.28
C LYS A 464 18.25 -9.01 -0.61
N GLU A 465 18.09 -9.08 -1.93
CA GLU A 465 18.99 -8.44 -2.88
C GLU A 465 18.79 -6.93 -3.00
N ASN A 466 17.57 -6.44 -2.74
CA ASN A 466 17.18 -5.05 -2.99
C ASN A 466 16.95 -4.22 -1.72
N THR A 467 17.23 -4.78 -0.55
CA THR A 467 17.11 -4.11 0.75
C THR A 467 18.39 -4.24 1.54
N ARG A 468 18.89 -3.13 2.09
CA ARG A 468 20.05 -3.12 2.98
C ARG A 468 19.95 -2.05 4.04
N VAL A 469 20.65 -2.27 5.14
CA VAL A 469 20.88 -1.28 6.20
C VAL A 469 22.38 -0.99 6.27
N ASN A 470 22.77 0.28 6.18
CA ASN A 470 24.17 0.70 6.28
C ASN A 470 24.29 1.87 7.28
N GLY A 471 25.08 1.72 8.33
CA GLY A 471 25.27 2.78 9.33
C GLY A 471 23.97 3.23 10.05
N GLY A 472 22.91 2.41 10.04
CA GLY A 472 21.59 2.79 10.55
C GLY A 472 20.66 3.45 9.52
N GLU A 473 21.12 3.64 8.29
CA GLU A 473 20.30 4.11 7.17
C GLU A 473 19.74 2.94 6.38
N ILE A 474 18.49 3.08 5.93
CA ILE A 474 17.78 2.06 5.16
C ILE A 474 17.80 2.47 3.70
N VAL A 475 18.19 1.56 2.82
CA VAL A 475 18.05 1.73 1.38
C VAL A 475 17.28 0.54 0.83
N HIS A 476 16.14 0.82 0.20
CA HIS A 476 15.32 -0.19 -0.45
C HIS A 476 14.81 0.30 -1.82
N ALA A 477 14.32 -0.62 -2.63
CA ALA A 477 13.70 -0.28 -3.91
C ALA A 477 12.38 0.47 -3.67
N THR A 478 12.22 1.66 -4.25
CA THR A 478 10.98 2.45 -4.17
C THR A 478 10.18 2.39 -5.46
N ASN A 479 10.87 2.24 -6.60
CA ASN A 479 10.22 2.17 -7.91
C ASN A 479 10.76 1.04 -8.79
N LEU A 480 9.90 0.56 -9.68
CA LEU A 480 10.13 -0.50 -10.65
C LEU A 480 9.78 -0.03 -12.08
N SER A 481 10.55 -0.50 -13.05
CA SER A 481 10.23 -0.49 -14.47
C SER A 481 10.03 -1.91 -14.99
N TRP A 482 9.15 -2.08 -15.97
CA TRP A 482 8.72 -3.40 -16.47
C TRP A 482 9.06 -3.58 -17.95
N GLU A 483 9.52 -4.76 -18.32
CA GLU A 483 9.75 -5.16 -19.71
C GLU A 483 9.18 -6.56 -19.99
N GLY A 484 8.63 -6.70 -21.20
CA GLY A 484 8.20 -7.98 -21.76
C GLY A 484 6.84 -8.45 -21.26
N ASN A 485 6.59 -9.76 -21.41
CA ASN A 485 5.30 -10.40 -21.15
C ASN A 485 5.51 -11.69 -20.33
N PRO A 486 4.58 -12.06 -19.44
CA PRO A 486 4.56 -13.40 -18.87
C PRO A 486 4.29 -14.46 -19.94
N ASP A 487 4.61 -15.72 -19.66
CA ASP A 487 4.22 -16.86 -20.49
C ASP A 487 2.67 -16.94 -20.54
N GLU A 488 2.11 -17.50 -21.62
CA GLU A 488 0.67 -17.85 -21.65
C GLU A 488 0.30 -18.76 -20.47
N TRP A 489 -0.73 -18.39 -19.69
CA TRP A 489 -1.01 -19.12 -18.46
C TRP A 489 -1.50 -20.55 -18.72
N ASN A 490 -0.87 -21.49 -18.02
CA ASN A 490 -1.35 -22.86 -17.90
C ASN A 490 -1.18 -23.30 -16.45
N LYS A 491 -2.28 -23.64 -15.78
CA LYS A 491 -2.28 -24.06 -14.37
C LYS A 491 -1.32 -25.23 -14.07
N ASN A 492 -1.04 -26.09 -15.05
CA ASN A 492 -0.10 -27.21 -14.88
C ASN A 492 1.35 -26.73 -14.78
N ASN A 493 1.64 -25.49 -15.20
CA ASN A 493 2.96 -24.87 -15.12
C ASN A 493 3.22 -24.17 -13.79
N PHE A 494 2.31 -24.26 -12.80
CA PHE A 494 2.49 -23.57 -11.52
C PHE A 494 3.88 -23.83 -10.89
N LYS A 495 4.31 -25.10 -10.86
CA LYS A 495 5.62 -25.52 -10.32
C LYS A 495 6.74 -25.58 -11.38
N LYS A 496 6.52 -25.08 -12.61
CA LYS A 496 7.52 -25.07 -13.69
C LYS A 496 8.70 -24.17 -13.32
N SER A 497 9.93 -24.67 -13.48
CA SER A 497 11.16 -23.88 -13.36
C SER A 497 11.39 -23.03 -14.62
N GLY A 498 11.99 -21.84 -14.45
CA GLY A 498 12.25 -20.93 -15.56
C GLY A 498 10.98 -20.48 -16.30
N LEU A 499 9.88 -20.27 -15.56
CA LEU A 499 8.67 -19.62 -16.06
C LEU A 499 8.96 -18.13 -16.31
N ASN A 500 8.31 -17.52 -17.30
CA ASN A 500 8.34 -16.07 -17.56
C ASN A 500 9.74 -15.50 -17.86
N GLN A 501 10.56 -16.22 -18.64
CA GLN A 501 11.93 -15.76 -18.96
C GLN A 501 11.99 -14.44 -19.73
N SER A 502 10.88 -14.02 -20.34
CA SER A 502 10.77 -12.75 -21.06
C SER A 502 10.23 -11.61 -20.22
N LEU A 503 9.79 -11.84 -18.98
CA LEU A 503 9.19 -10.81 -18.12
C LEU A 503 10.21 -10.36 -17.08
N HIS A 504 10.54 -9.07 -17.09
CA HIS A 504 11.53 -8.50 -16.17
C HIS A 504 10.96 -7.31 -15.41
N GLY A 505 11.28 -7.25 -14.12
CA GLY A 505 11.07 -6.07 -13.27
C GLY A 505 12.43 -5.55 -12.79
N THR A 506 12.74 -4.30 -13.13
CA THR A 506 14.02 -3.66 -12.77
C THR A 506 13.77 -2.56 -11.77
N VAL A 507 14.61 -2.47 -10.72
CA VAL A 507 14.57 -1.35 -9.77
C VAL A 507 15.00 -0.08 -10.50
N SER A 508 14.05 0.83 -10.73
CA SER A 508 14.32 2.11 -11.39
C SER A 508 14.82 3.15 -10.40
N ASP A 509 14.31 3.11 -9.15
CA ASP A 509 14.71 4.04 -8.09
C ASP A 509 14.86 3.32 -6.75
N LYS A 510 15.80 3.82 -5.95
CA LYS A 510 16.03 3.43 -4.56
C LYS A 510 15.90 4.65 -3.67
N GLY A 511 15.39 4.44 -2.47
CA GLY A 511 15.19 5.52 -1.52
C GLY A 511 14.67 4.99 -0.20
N LEU A 512 13.92 5.85 0.48
CA LEU A 512 13.29 5.55 1.76
C LEU A 512 11.80 5.85 1.69
N ASP A 513 11.01 4.81 1.95
CA ASP A 513 9.58 4.89 2.22
C ASP A 513 9.35 3.95 3.39
N LEU A 514 9.14 4.53 4.57
CA LEU A 514 9.07 3.79 5.83
C LEU A 514 7.85 2.86 5.88
N GLY A 515 6.72 3.26 5.31
CA GLY A 515 5.51 2.45 5.28
C GLY A 515 5.67 1.26 4.34
N SER A 516 6.19 1.51 3.13
CA SER A 516 6.42 0.45 2.14
C SER A 516 7.44 -0.57 2.64
N ILE A 517 8.58 -0.12 3.19
CA ILE A 517 9.59 -1.06 3.68
C ILE A 517 9.10 -1.85 4.90
N ALA A 518 8.32 -1.24 5.81
CA ALA A 518 7.70 -1.94 6.93
C ALA A 518 6.74 -3.06 6.44
N SER A 519 6.01 -2.82 5.35
CA SER A 519 5.15 -3.86 4.76
C SER A 519 5.95 -4.98 4.10
N ILE A 520 6.99 -4.63 3.34
CA ILE A 520 7.89 -5.58 2.69
C ILE A 520 8.55 -6.49 3.74
N ILE A 521 9.08 -5.93 4.83
CA ILE A 521 9.73 -6.75 5.87
C ILE A 521 8.73 -7.60 6.66
N LYS A 522 7.44 -7.24 6.76
CA LYS A 522 6.42 -8.15 7.33
C LYS A 522 6.20 -9.37 6.43
N GLY A 523 6.17 -9.17 5.12
CA GLY A 523 6.14 -10.28 4.16
C GLY A 523 7.34 -11.20 4.30
N LEU A 524 8.55 -10.62 4.37
CA LEU A 524 9.79 -11.36 4.61
C LEU A 524 9.77 -12.09 5.96
N PHE A 525 9.31 -11.42 7.03
CA PHE A 525 9.16 -12.00 8.36
C PHE A 525 8.32 -13.28 8.33
N TRP A 526 7.15 -13.28 7.68
CA TRP A 526 6.27 -14.45 7.65
C TRP A 526 6.90 -15.66 6.96
N VAL A 527 7.51 -15.46 5.79
CA VAL A 527 8.17 -16.56 5.05
C VAL A 527 9.43 -17.03 5.78
N SER A 528 10.24 -16.11 6.31
CA SER A 528 11.47 -16.48 7.02
C SER A 528 11.19 -17.20 8.33
N LEU A 529 10.14 -16.81 9.06
CA LEU A 529 9.70 -17.52 10.26
C LEU A 529 9.18 -18.93 9.93
N LYS A 530 8.46 -19.09 8.80
CA LYS A 530 7.95 -20.39 8.35
C LYS A 530 9.08 -21.34 7.95
N ASP A 531 10.08 -20.84 7.24
CA ASP A 531 11.17 -21.62 6.66
C ASP A 531 12.37 -21.78 7.61
N GLY A 532 12.43 -21.01 8.69
CA GLY A 532 13.62 -20.91 9.54
C GLY A 532 14.79 -20.20 8.84
N ASP A 533 14.50 -19.26 7.94
CA ASP A 533 15.50 -18.46 7.23
C ASP A 533 16.07 -17.36 8.14
N GLN A 534 17.18 -17.67 8.80
CA GLN A 534 17.82 -16.74 9.73
C GLN A 534 18.32 -15.46 9.04
N GLU A 535 18.80 -15.54 7.79
CA GLU A 535 19.27 -14.37 7.04
C GLU A 535 18.13 -13.38 6.82
N GLY A 536 16.94 -13.89 6.45
CA GLY A 536 15.75 -13.06 6.31
C GLY A 536 15.29 -12.44 7.63
N LEU A 537 15.30 -13.21 8.73
CA LEU A 537 14.97 -12.68 10.06
C LEU A 537 15.96 -11.60 10.54
N ASP A 538 17.25 -11.78 10.26
CA ASP A 538 18.30 -10.81 10.59
C ASP A 538 18.11 -9.50 9.81
N LEU A 539 17.71 -9.58 8.53
CA LEU A 539 17.38 -8.41 7.73
C LEU A 539 16.13 -7.69 8.27
N VAL A 540 15.08 -8.43 8.64
CA VAL A 540 13.87 -7.87 9.27
C VAL A 540 14.23 -7.10 10.54
N VAL A 541 15.01 -7.70 11.44
CA VAL A 541 15.47 -7.06 12.67
C VAL A 541 16.30 -5.81 12.36
N SER A 542 17.25 -5.91 11.42
CA SER A 542 18.13 -4.79 11.05
C SER A 542 17.35 -3.59 10.51
N VAL A 543 16.35 -3.83 9.65
CA VAL A 543 15.48 -2.76 9.13
C VAL A 543 14.63 -2.16 10.23
N MET A 544 13.98 -2.98 11.06
CA MET A 544 13.13 -2.48 12.15
C MET A 544 13.91 -1.72 13.23
N ASP A 545 15.16 -2.09 13.49
CA ASP A 545 16.05 -1.33 14.36
C ASP A 545 16.49 -0.01 13.71
N ALA A 546 16.77 -0.01 12.41
CA ALA A 546 17.12 1.22 11.68
C ALA A 546 15.93 2.20 11.56
N ILE A 547 14.69 1.71 11.53
CA ILE A 547 13.48 2.56 11.53
C ILE A 547 13.44 3.48 12.77
N GLU A 548 14.02 3.07 13.91
CA GLU A 548 14.07 3.94 15.12
C GLU A 548 14.82 5.26 14.90
N ASN A 549 15.70 5.35 13.90
CA ASN A 549 16.42 6.58 13.56
C ASN A 549 15.50 7.66 12.95
N TYR A 550 14.28 7.29 12.54
CA TYR A 550 13.30 8.18 11.89
C TYR A 550 12.14 8.54 12.82
N LYS A 551 12.30 8.30 14.12
CA LYS A 551 11.27 8.55 15.12
C LYS A 551 11.23 10.03 15.52
N ASP A 552 10.04 10.60 15.60
CA ASP A 552 9.80 11.95 16.11
C ASP A 552 8.65 11.99 17.14
N ASP A 553 8.10 13.16 17.44
CA ASP A 553 7.03 13.32 18.43
C ASP A 553 5.69 12.74 17.99
N LEU A 554 5.43 12.64 16.67
CA LEU A 554 4.17 12.15 16.11
C LEU A 554 4.23 10.68 15.73
N GLY A 555 5.41 10.11 15.50
CA GLY A 555 5.57 8.71 15.14
C GLY A 555 6.91 8.46 14.47
N TYR A 556 6.87 8.03 13.22
CA TYR A 556 8.03 7.80 12.37
C TYR A 556 7.82 8.45 11.03
N ALA A 557 8.75 9.29 10.61
CA ALA A 557 8.66 9.97 9.32
C ALA A 557 10.06 10.32 8.82
N ALA A 558 10.17 10.42 7.50
CA ALA A 558 11.37 10.90 6.83
C ALA A 558 11.02 12.17 6.05
N LEU A 559 11.99 13.05 5.87
CA LEU A 559 11.82 14.23 5.02
C LEU A 559 11.73 13.78 3.56
N GLU A 560 10.65 14.15 2.88
CA GLU A 560 10.42 13.85 1.48
C GLU A 560 10.18 15.14 0.67
N ALA A 561 10.89 15.27 -0.45
CA ALA A 561 10.67 16.36 -1.40
C ALA A 561 9.52 16.00 -2.35
N ARG A 562 8.58 16.93 -2.52
CA ARG A 562 7.37 16.75 -3.34
C ARG A 562 7.47 17.50 -4.65
N ALA A 563 8.35 17.04 -5.53
CA ALA A 563 8.54 17.63 -6.86
C ALA A 563 7.26 17.62 -7.71
N ASP A 564 6.38 16.65 -7.46
CA ASP A 564 5.05 16.55 -8.07
C ASP A 564 4.10 17.70 -7.66
N TYR A 565 4.41 18.48 -6.62
CA TYR A 565 3.57 19.60 -6.21
C TYR A 565 3.63 20.80 -7.16
N SER A 566 4.45 20.73 -8.22
CA SER A 566 4.34 21.65 -9.36
C SER A 566 2.96 21.53 -10.02
N LYS A 567 2.35 20.34 -9.93
CA LYS A 567 1.03 20.03 -10.49
C LYS A 567 -0.13 20.73 -9.76
N PHE A 568 0.11 21.42 -8.64
CA PHE A 568 -0.90 22.34 -8.08
C PHE A 568 -1.30 23.43 -9.08
N GLY A 569 -0.39 23.82 -9.98
CA GLY A 569 -0.63 24.79 -11.04
C GLY A 569 -1.10 24.17 -12.37
N ASP A 570 -1.24 22.84 -12.46
CA ASP A 570 -1.64 22.18 -13.71
C ASP A 570 -3.13 22.34 -13.98
N GLU A 571 -3.49 22.41 -15.27
CA GLU A 571 -4.88 22.50 -15.71
C GLU A 571 -5.65 21.21 -15.39
N VAL A 572 -6.85 21.38 -14.84
CA VAL A 572 -7.85 20.33 -14.71
C VAL A 572 -8.74 20.37 -15.94
N TYR A 573 -8.75 19.29 -16.73
CA TYR A 573 -9.59 19.22 -17.93
C TYR A 573 -11.08 19.39 -17.57
N ILE A 574 -11.74 20.35 -18.19
CA ILE A 574 -13.19 20.57 -18.13
C ILE A 574 -13.74 20.65 -19.56
N PRO A 575 -14.78 19.87 -19.93
CA PRO A 575 -15.35 19.90 -21.28
C PRO A 575 -15.73 21.31 -21.73
N SER A 576 -15.44 21.63 -23.00
CA SER A 576 -15.76 22.93 -23.58
C SER A 576 -17.25 23.27 -23.43
N GLY A 577 -17.55 24.45 -22.89
CA GLY A 577 -18.91 24.93 -22.65
C GLY A 577 -19.52 24.46 -21.32
N TRP A 578 -18.89 23.54 -20.60
CA TRP A 578 -19.30 23.18 -19.25
C TRP A 578 -18.85 24.27 -18.26
N SER A 579 -19.72 24.62 -17.31
CA SER A 579 -19.42 25.59 -16.25
C SER A 579 -20.27 25.31 -15.01
N GLY A 580 -19.67 25.43 -13.82
CA GLY A 580 -20.32 25.15 -12.55
C GLY A 580 -19.58 25.74 -11.34
N LYS A 581 -20.11 25.54 -10.14
CA LYS A 581 -19.45 25.96 -8.89
C LYS A 581 -19.43 24.87 -7.84
N ASN A 582 -18.29 24.62 -7.21
CA ASN A 582 -18.22 23.68 -6.09
C ASN A 582 -18.75 24.28 -4.78
N ALA A 583 -18.72 23.50 -3.70
CA ALA A 583 -19.21 23.91 -2.39
C ALA A 583 -18.33 24.96 -1.67
N GLN A 584 -17.09 25.17 -2.13
CA GLN A 584 -16.24 26.28 -1.69
C GLN A 584 -16.53 27.59 -2.45
N GLY A 585 -17.44 27.55 -3.44
CA GLY A 585 -17.77 28.69 -4.30
C GLY A 585 -16.79 28.91 -5.46
N ALA A 586 -15.82 28.01 -5.66
CA ALA A 586 -14.88 28.07 -6.77
C ALA A 586 -15.59 27.82 -8.09
N GLN A 587 -15.24 28.61 -9.11
CA GLN A 587 -15.73 28.42 -10.47
C GLN A 587 -14.99 27.24 -11.11
N ILE A 588 -15.73 26.33 -11.71
CA ILE A 588 -15.20 25.21 -12.49
C ILE A 588 -15.60 25.48 -13.95
N GLN A 589 -14.61 25.57 -14.83
CA GLN A 589 -14.76 25.82 -16.27
C GLN A 589 -13.43 25.48 -16.97
N SER A 590 -13.39 25.47 -18.30
CA SER A 590 -12.12 25.26 -19.04
C SER A 590 -11.05 26.28 -18.64
N GLY A 591 -9.80 25.83 -18.50
CA GLY A 591 -8.65 26.63 -18.10
C GLY A 591 -8.42 26.78 -16.59
N VAL A 592 -9.23 26.14 -15.74
CA VAL A 592 -8.99 26.11 -14.28
C VAL A 592 -7.86 25.14 -13.93
N THR A 593 -7.09 25.46 -12.91
CA THR A 593 -6.03 24.60 -12.37
C THR A 593 -6.49 23.77 -11.18
N PHE A 594 -5.66 22.83 -10.73
CA PHE A 594 -5.91 22.04 -9.52
C PHE A 594 -6.19 22.94 -8.30
N ILE A 595 -5.39 24.00 -8.11
CA ILE A 595 -5.57 24.94 -6.99
C ILE A 595 -6.80 25.85 -7.16
N ASP A 596 -7.21 26.19 -8.39
CA ASP A 596 -8.35 27.07 -8.63
C ASP A 596 -9.67 26.48 -8.13
N ILE A 597 -9.82 25.16 -8.26
CA ILE A 597 -11.00 24.43 -7.78
C ILE A 597 -10.87 23.96 -6.31
N ARG A 598 -9.76 24.28 -5.64
CA ARG A 598 -9.48 23.96 -4.24
C ARG A 598 -8.94 25.19 -3.47
N PRO A 599 -9.59 26.36 -3.55
CA PRO A 599 -9.01 27.62 -3.07
C PRO A 599 -8.69 27.65 -1.57
N LYS A 600 -9.34 26.80 -0.75
CA LYS A 600 -9.03 26.68 0.68
C LYS A 600 -7.62 26.19 0.96
N TYR A 601 -6.93 25.54 0.01
CA TYR A 601 -5.53 25.16 0.19
C TYR A 601 -4.62 26.36 0.48
N LYS A 602 -4.97 27.55 -0.01
CA LYS A 602 -4.23 28.79 0.25
C LYS A 602 -4.29 29.24 1.72
N GLN A 603 -5.09 28.57 2.55
CA GLN A 603 -5.22 28.82 3.98
C GLN A 603 -4.43 27.79 4.82
N ASP A 604 -3.88 26.78 4.17
CA ASP A 604 -3.06 25.74 4.80
C ASP A 604 -1.76 26.36 5.33
N PRO A 605 -1.31 26.02 6.56
CA PRO A 605 -0.08 26.55 7.13
C PRO A 605 1.16 26.31 6.26
N ASP A 606 1.18 25.24 5.46
CA ASP A 606 2.31 24.89 4.61
C ASP A 606 2.18 25.38 3.16
N TRP A 607 1.10 26.07 2.81
CA TRP A 607 0.86 26.58 1.46
C TRP A 607 2.01 27.45 0.93
N ALA A 608 2.66 28.23 1.79
CA ALA A 608 3.75 29.12 1.41
C ALA A 608 4.92 28.37 0.74
N GLN A 609 5.15 27.10 1.11
CA GLN A 609 6.18 26.26 0.48
C GLN A 609 5.81 25.93 -0.98
N VAL A 610 4.56 25.54 -1.21
CA VAL A 610 4.03 25.23 -2.55
C VAL A 610 3.97 26.49 -3.41
N GLU A 611 3.49 27.60 -2.85
CA GLU A 611 3.44 28.88 -3.56
C GLU A 611 4.85 29.33 -4.00
N ASN A 612 5.86 29.16 -3.16
CA ASN A 612 7.24 29.43 -3.54
C ASN A 612 7.70 28.53 -4.70
N TYR A 613 7.37 27.23 -4.66
CA TYR A 613 7.72 26.30 -5.74
C TYR A 613 7.04 26.66 -7.07
N LEU A 614 5.75 27.00 -7.05
CA LEU A 614 5.00 27.46 -8.22
C LEU A 614 5.55 28.77 -8.80
N ASN A 615 6.26 29.56 -8.00
CA ASN A 615 6.94 30.79 -8.43
C ASN A 615 8.41 30.57 -8.84
N GLY A 616 8.83 29.32 -9.07
CA GLY A 616 10.17 28.96 -9.55
C GLY A 616 11.21 28.70 -8.45
N GLY A 617 10.77 28.52 -7.21
CA GLY A 617 11.62 28.03 -6.11
C GLY A 617 11.91 26.54 -6.18
N ASP A 618 12.50 25.99 -5.12
CA ASP A 618 12.78 24.56 -4.99
C ASP A 618 11.52 23.75 -4.62
N PRO A 619 11.48 22.43 -4.90
CA PRO A 619 10.39 21.55 -4.48
C PRO A 619 10.13 21.64 -2.96
N PRO A 620 8.86 21.70 -2.53
CA PRO A 620 8.53 21.75 -1.11
C PRO A 620 8.88 20.43 -0.43
N GLN A 621 9.21 20.49 0.86
CA GLN A 621 9.66 19.32 1.63
C GLN A 621 8.75 19.12 2.84
N PHE A 622 8.38 17.87 3.09
CA PHE A 622 7.44 17.52 4.14
C PHE A 622 7.92 16.30 4.93
N THR A 623 7.47 16.21 6.17
CA THR A 623 7.69 15.05 7.05
C THR A 623 6.31 14.48 7.37
N TYR A 624 5.85 13.52 6.57
CA TYR A 624 4.46 13.08 6.63
C TYR A 624 4.23 11.91 7.60
N HIS A 625 3.13 12.02 8.34
CA HIS A 625 2.64 11.03 9.28
C HIS A 625 1.39 10.34 8.72
N ARG A 626 1.58 9.60 7.63
CA ARG A 626 0.50 8.80 7.02
C ARG A 626 0.04 7.70 7.98
N PHE A 627 -1.25 7.65 8.29
CA PHE A 627 -1.82 6.72 9.28
C PHE A 627 -1.50 5.26 8.95
N TRP A 628 -1.57 4.90 7.67
CA TRP A 628 -1.25 3.55 7.21
C TRP A 628 0.23 3.21 7.43
N GLY A 629 1.15 4.14 7.14
CA GLY A 629 2.60 3.95 7.32
C GLY A 629 2.96 3.82 8.80
N GLN A 630 2.34 4.62 9.67
CA GLN A 630 2.48 4.47 11.11
C GLN A 630 1.99 3.10 11.60
N THR A 631 0.83 2.67 11.10
CA THR A 631 0.26 1.38 11.46
C THR A 631 1.13 0.22 11.00
N GLU A 632 1.67 0.28 9.79
CA GLU A 632 2.60 -0.72 9.24
C GLU A 632 3.79 -0.95 10.19
N ILE A 633 4.44 0.13 10.66
CA ILE A 633 5.57 0.08 11.59
C ILE A 633 5.15 -0.43 12.98
N MET A 634 4.01 0.04 13.50
CA MET A 634 3.48 -0.41 14.79
C MET A 634 3.18 -1.92 14.77
N VAL A 635 2.51 -2.38 13.71
CA VAL A 635 2.15 -3.80 13.51
C VAL A 635 3.42 -4.64 13.36
N ALA A 636 4.42 -4.20 12.60
CA ALA A 636 5.68 -4.93 12.46
C ALA A 636 6.38 -5.12 13.81
N ASN A 637 6.53 -4.06 14.61
CA ASN A 637 7.07 -4.16 15.98
C ASN A 637 6.24 -5.13 16.84
N GLY A 638 4.91 -5.02 16.79
CA GLY A 638 4.04 -5.89 17.56
C GLY A 638 4.17 -7.37 17.17
N LEU A 639 4.26 -7.68 15.87
CA LEU A 639 4.47 -9.04 15.39
C LEU A 639 5.81 -9.62 15.86
N LEU A 640 6.90 -8.85 15.78
CA LEU A 640 8.20 -9.29 16.30
C LEU A 640 8.14 -9.64 17.79
N SER A 641 7.42 -8.84 18.58
CA SER A 641 7.18 -9.13 19.99
C SER A 641 6.33 -10.39 20.20
N ILE A 642 5.19 -10.49 19.50
CA ILE A 642 4.22 -11.59 19.65
C ILE A 642 4.88 -12.95 19.35
N TYR A 643 5.76 -13.00 18.36
CA TYR A 643 6.47 -14.22 17.95
C TYR A 643 7.86 -14.38 18.57
N GLY A 644 8.22 -13.53 19.55
CA GLY A 644 9.41 -13.70 20.37
C GLY A 644 10.74 -13.47 19.65
N ILE A 645 10.74 -12.66 18.59
CA ILE A 645 11.97 -12.22 17.92
C ILE A 645 12.69 -11.22 18.83
N LYS A 646 13.99 -11.44 19.05
CA LYS A 646 14.83 -10.56 19.88
C LYS A 646 15.66 -9.66 18.98
N GLY A 647 15.71 -8.36 19.27
CA GLY A 647 16.63 -7.44 18.61
C GLY A 647 18.07 -7.73 19.01
N GLY A 648 18.98 -7.72 18.03
CA GLY A 648 20.43 -7.68 18.23
C GLY A 648 21.04 -8.67 19.23
N ASN A 649 21.20 -9.93 18.81
CA ASN A 649 22.40 -10.72 19.10
C ASN A 649 23.11 -10.99 17.76
N GLY A 650 23.51 -9.92 17.07
CA GLY A 650 24.31 -9.97 15.84
C GLY A 650 25.77 -10.28 16.16
N GLY A 651 26.01 -11.49 16.66
CA GLY A 651 27.33 -12.03 17.00
C GLY A 651 27.24 -13.54 17.03
N SER A 652 27.36 -14.15 15.85
CA SER A 652 27.26 -15.59 15.62
C SER A 652 28.05 -16.43 16.62
N GLY A 653 27.37 -17.40 17.24
CA GLY A 653 27.96 -18.41 18.10
C GLY A 653 28.53 -19.60 17.31
N ASN A 654 29.85 -19.71 17.33
CA ASN A 654 30.67 -20.91 17.49
C ASN A 654 30.58 -22.08 16.47
N GLY A 655 31.68 -22.31 15.75
CA GLY A 655 31.97 -23.59 15.09
C GLY A 655 33.19 -23.62 14.15
N GLY A 656 34.41 -23.68 14.68
CA GLY A 656 35.54 -24.40 14.03
C GLY A 656 36.70 -23.60 13.41
N SER A 657 37.77 -23.43 14.21
CA SER A 657 39.22 -23.39 13.86
C SER A 657 39.74 -22.52 12.70
N GLY A 658 40.47 -21.45 13.07
CA GLY A 658 41.42 -20.78 12.17
C GLY A 658 41.95 -19.45 12.71
N GLY A 659 42.62 -19.44 13.87
CA GLY A 659 43.22 -18.23 14.43
C GLY A 659 44.36 -17.69 13.58
N GLY A 660 44.12 -16.57 12.88
CA GLY A 660 45.16 -15.76 12.24
C GLY A 660 45.51 -14.58 13.15
N VAL A 661 46.58 -14.70 13.93
CA VAL A 661 47.17 -13.57 14.65
C VAL A 661 48.07 -12.82 13.67
N THR A 662 47.81 -11.53 13.46
CA THR A 662 48.72 -10.62 12.74
C THR A 662 49.94 -10.31 13.59
N ASP A 663 51.14 -10.46 13.01
CA ASP A 663 52.39 -10.09 13.66
C ASP A 663 52.52 -8.55 13.69
N CYS A 664 52.84 -7.98 14.85
CA CYS A 664 52.95 -6.53 15.09
C CYS A 664 54.37 -6.13 15.51
N PRO A 665 54.73 -4.83 15.48
CA PRO A 665 56.09 -4.36 15.72
C PRO A 665 56.72 -4.94 16.99
N ALA A 666 57.93 -5.47 16.85
CA ALA A 666 58.66 -6.10 17.96
C ALA A 666 58.95 -5.11 19.12
N ALA A 667 59.08 -3.82 18.83
CA ALA A 667 59.25 -2.79 19.84
C ALA A 667 58.05 -2.67 20.79
N ILE A 668 56.82 -2.81 20.27
CA ILE A 668 55.58 -2.82 21.08
C ILE A 668 55.49 -4.10 21.91
N LYS A 669 55.80 -5.26 21.32
CA LYS A 669 55.83 -6.54 22.04
C LYS A 669 56.87 -6.58 23.16
N ASN A 670 58.04 -5.96 22.95
CA ASN A 670 59.11 -5.88 23.96
C ASN A 670 58.74 -5.00 25.15
N GLN A 671 57.72 -4.14 25.01
CA GLN A 671 57.14 -3.34 26.09
C GLN A 671 56.02 -4.09 26.84
N GLY A 672 55.66 -5.32 26.42
CA GLY A 672 54.69 -6.18 27.10
C GLY A 672 53.27 -6.13 26.52
N TYR A 673 53.05 -5.40 25.43
CA TYR A 673 51.73 -5.29 24.78
C TYR A 673 51.51 -6.42 23.75
N LYS A 674 50.24 -6.82 23.58
CA LYS A 674 49.83 -7.85 22.60
C LYS A 674 49.67 -7.23 21.21
N CYS A 675 49.62 -8.06 20.17
CA CYS A 675 49.19 -7.61 18.85
C CYS A 675 47.66 -7.57 18.79
N CYS A 676 47.12 -6.55 18.12
CA CYS A 676 45.69 -6.46 17.83
C CYS A 676 45.30 -7.52 16.78
N LYS A 677 44.02 -7.86 16.72
CA LYS A 677 43.41 -8.72 15.70
C LYS A 677 43.50 -8.07 14.32
N VAL A 678 43.24 -8.87 13.29
CA VAL A 678 43.16 -8.43 11.89
C VAL A 678 42.13 -7.31 11.76
N GLY A 679 42.48 -6.23 11.04
CA GLY A 679 41.61 -5.06 10.87
C GLY A 679 41.79 -3.96 11.94
N CYS A 680 42.92 -3.98 12.66
CA CYS A 680 43.28 -2.98 13.67
C CYS A 680 43.12 -1.54 13.17
N GLU A 681 42.23 -0.79 13.83
CA GLU A 681 42.12 0.66 13.67
C GLU A 681 43.26 1.33 14.46
N VAL A 682 44.05 2.19 13.79
CA VAL A 682 45.19 2.86 14.41
C VAL A 682 44.71 4.07 15.20
N TYR A 683 44.77 3.98 16.53
CA TYR A 683 44.42 5.07 17.46
C TYR A 683 45.60 6.01 17.72
N TYR A 684 46.84 5.50 17.64
CA TYR A 684 48.03 6.26 17.97
C TYR A 684 49.27 5.71 17.25
N LYS A 685 50.24 6.57 16.92
CA LYS A 685 51.47 6.18 16.21
C LYS A 685 52.68 6.88 16.83
N ASP A 686 53.72 6.11 17.12
CA ASP A 686 55.00 6.63 17.64
C ASP A 686 56.21 5.91 17.00
N GLN A 687 57.38 6.05 17.62
CA GLN A 687 58.62 5.43 17.16
C GLN A 687 58.65 3.90 17.34
N ASP A 688 57.78 3.36 18.19
CA ASP A 688 57.70 1.92 18.49
C ASP A 688 56.71 1.20 17.58
N GLY A 689 55.69 1.90 17.07
CA GLY A 689 54.83 1.42 15.98
C GLY A 689 53.44 2.06 15.91
N ASP A 690 52.53 1.37 15.22
CA ASP A 690 51.10 1.71 15.16
C ASP A 690 50.34 1.01 16.29
N TRP A 691 49.56 1.75 17.04
CA TRP A 691 48.85 1.31 18.24
C TRP A 691 47.34 1.32 18.02
N GLY A 692 46.67 0.26 18.46
CA GLY A 692 45.21 0.14 18.55
C GLY A 692 44.76 -0.11 19.99
N VAL A 693 43.44 -0.12 20.20
CA VAL A 693 42.82 -0.44 21.49
C VAL A 693 41.79 -1.55 21.28
N GLU A 694 41.97 -2.67 21.97
CA GLU A 694 41.05 -3.81 21.95
C GLU A 694 40.63 -4.17 23.38
N ASP A 695 39.33 -4.38 23.60
CA ASP A 695 38.78 -4.71 24.93
C ASP A 695 39.23 -3.73 26.04
N GLY A 696 39.47 -2.47 25.68
CA GLY A 696 39.97 -1.41 26.57
C GLY A 696 41.47 -1.48 26.90
N GLN A 697 42.26 -2.29 26.20
CA GLN A 697 43.71 -2.43 26.38
C GLN A 697 44.49 -2.04 25.12
N TRP A 698 45.64 -1.41 25.30
CA TRP A 698 46.55 -1.07 24.21
C TRP A 698 47.17 -2.33 23.58
N CYS A 699 47.22 -2.35 22.25
CA CYS A 699 47.84 -3.41 21.46
C CYS A 699 48.54 -2.83 20.21
N GLY A 700 49.49 -3.56 19.64
CA GLY A 700 50.19 -3.16 18.41
C GLY A 700 49.45 -3.63 17.16
N CYS A 701 49.20 -2.74 16.21
CA CYS A 701 48.65 -3.11 14.91
C CYS A 701 49.73 -3.79 14.04
N GLY A 702 49.36 -4.87 13.35
CA GLY A 702 50.27 -5.57 12.44
C GLY A 702 50.42 -4.87 11.09
N SER A 703 51.64 -4.81 10.55
CA SER A 703 51.91 -4.26 9.22
C SER A 703 51.58 -5.30 8.14
N ASN A 704 50.30 -5.48 7.86
CA ASN A 704 49.85 -5.90 6.53
C ASN A 704 49.07 -4.72 5.96
N PRO A 705 49.25 -4.38 4.67
CA PRO A 705 48.81 -3.10 4.14
C PRO A 705 47.29 -3.06 4.26
N THR A 706 46.80 -2.23 5.18
CA THR A 706 45.56 -1.52 4.92
C THR A 706 45.79 -0.89 3.56
N SER A 707 45.08 -1.41 2.56
CA SER A 707 44.77 -0.64 1.38
C SER A 707 44.14 0.64 1.90
N GLY A 708 44.97 1.67 2.09
CA GLY A 708 44.55 3.03 1.90
C GLY A 708 44.09 3.06 0.46
N ALA A 709 42.81 2.73 0.25
CA ALA A 709 42.11 3.21 -0.91
C ALA A 709 42.13 4.72 -0.74
N THR A 710 43.13 5.37 -1.33
CA THR A 710 43.01 6.76 -1.76
C THR A 710 41.66 6.83 -2.45
N LYS A 711 40.70 7.53 -1.84
CA LYS A 711 39.37 7.74 -2.40
C LYS A 711 39.57 8.22 -3.84
N LEU A 712 39.09 7.46 -4.80
CA LEU A 712 39.19 7.82 -6.20
C LEU A 712 38.03 8.76 -6.47
N CYS A 713 38.31 10.05 -6.43
CA CYS A 713 37.30 11.06 -6.65
C CYS A 713 37.30 11.43 -8.14
N PRO A 714 36.14 11.73 -8.76
CA PRO A 714 36.08 12.09 -10.17
C PRO A 714 37.06 13.25 -10.46
N GLU A 715 38.03 13.01 -11.35
CA GLU A 715 39.06 14.01 -11.68
C GLU A 715 38.46 15.27 -12.29
N ALA A 716 37.33 15.15 -13.01
CA ALA A 716 36.64 16.27 -13.63
C ALA A 716 36.07 17.24 -12.57
N ILE A 717 35.57 16.71 -11.44
CA ILE A 717 35.06 17.51 -10.32
C ILE A 717 36.21 18.17 -9.54
N THR A 718 37.26 17.41 -9.24
CA THR A 718 38.40 17.95 -8.47
C THR A 718 39.21 18.99 -9.25
N LYS A 719 39.28 18.91 -10.59
CA LYS A 719 39.88 19.93 -11.45
C LYS A 719 39.10 21.26 -11.47
N GLN A 720 37.81 21.23 -11.13
CA GLN A 720 36.98 22.43 -11.00
C GLN A 720 37.13 23.12 -9.63
N GLY A 721 37.90 22.53 -8.70
CA GLY A 721 38.21 23.10 -7.39
C GLY A 721 37.34 22.58 -6.24
N TYR A 722 36.44 21.64 -6.50
CA TYR A 722 35.59 21.02 -5.48
C TYR A 722 36.32 19.89 -4.74
N LYS A 723 35.99 19.73 -3.46
CA LYS A 723 36.56 18.68 -2.60
C LYS A 723 35.90 17.34 -2.91
N CYS A 724 36.50 16.26 -2.44
CA CYS A 724 35.86 14.96 -2.46
C CYS A 724 35.05 14.74 -1.18
N CYS A 725 33.89 14.07 -1.30
CA CYS A 725 33.06 13.80 -0.15
C CYS A 725 33.77 12.84 0.83
N SER A 726 33.44 12.97 2.11
CA SER A 726 34.00 12.17 3.20
C SER A 726 33.61 10.68 3.12
N GLY A 727 32.62 10.33 2.33
CA GLY A 727 32.25 8.95 2.01
C GLY A 727 31.30 8.87 0.82
N CYS A 728 30.66 7.71 0.70
CA CYS A 728 29.61 7.45 -0.28
C CYS A 728 28.30 8.07 0.21
N SER A 729 28.21 9.39 0.11
CA SER A 729 27.04 10.18 0.51
C SER A 729 25.92 10.10 -0.54
N PHE A 730 24.74 10.63 -0.20
CA PHE A 730 23.64 10.82 -1.12
C PHE A 730 24.07 11.63 -2.36
N VAL A 731 23.70 11.16 -3.56
CA VAL A 731 23.94 11.86 -4.83
C VAL A 731 22.88 12.93 -4.99
N TYR A 732 23.25 14.20 -4.78
CA TYR A 732 22.37 15.35 -4.94
C TYR A 732 22.18 15.75 -6.40
N TYR A 733 23.19 15.46 -7.23
CA TYR A 733 23.20 15.83 -8.64
C TYR A 733 24.17 14.93 -9.42
N GLN A 734 23.88 14.64 -10.68
CA GLN A 734 24.75 13.86 -11.56
C GLN A 734 24.86 14.54 -12.92
N ASP A 735 26.07 14.70 -13.42
CA ASP A 735 26.35 15.22 -14.74
C ASP A 735 27.51 14.47 -15.42
N GLN A 736 28.04 15.03 -16.52
CA GLN A 736 29.15 14.43 -17.26
C GLN A 736 30.48 14.43 -16.50
N ASP A 737 30.61 15.22 -15.43
CA ASP A 737 31.82 15.34 -14.61
C ASP A 737 31.83 14.32 -13.46
N GLY A 738 30.65 13.85 -13.02
CA GLY A 738 30.48 12.73 -12.11
C GLY A 738 29.29 12.88 -11.17
N ASP A 739 29.31 12.09 -10.09
CA ASP A 739 28.29 12.15 -9.04
C ASP A 739 28.66 13.21 -8.00
N TRP A 740 27.71 14.07 -7.65
CA TRP A 740 27.90 15.19 -6.74
C TRP A 740 27.15 14.98 -5.42
N GLY A 741 27.84 15.25 -4.32
CA GLY A 741 27.32 15.29 -2.96
C GLY A 741 27.39 16.71 -2.38
N VAL A 742 26.75 16.91 -1.22
CA VAL A 742 26.85 18.14 -0.44
C VAL A 742 27.25 17.80 0.98
N GLU A 743 28.36 18.36 1.47
CA GLU A 743 28.84 18.21 2.84
C GLU A 743 29.16 19.58 3.43
N ASN A 744 28.71 19.86 4.65
CA ASN A 744 28.93 21.16 5.33
C ASN A 744 28.49 22.38 4.48
N ASN A 745 27.38 22.25 3.73
CA ASN A 745 26.88 23.24 2.79
C ASN A 745 27.83 23.59 1.62
N GLU A 746 28.80 22.73 1.30
CA GLU A 746 29.68 22.85 0.13
C GLU A 746 29.49 21.65 -0.80
N TRP A 747 29.53 21.88 -2.13
CA TRP A 747 29.53 20.82 -3.12
C TRP A 747 30.82 20.00 -3.08
N CYS A 748 30.68 18.67 -3.18
CA CYS A 748 31.79 17.73 -3.25
C CYS A 748 31.54 16.64 -4.29
N GLY A 749 32.60 16.06 -4.85
CA GLY A 749 32.50 14.90 -5.74
C GLY A 749 32.44 13.60 -4.95
N ILE A 750 31.50 12.72 -5.28
CA ILE A 750 31.32 11.43 -4.61
C ILE A 750 32.41 10.46 -5.08
N PRO A 751 33.07 9.71 -4.17
CA PRO A 751 34.10 8.75 -4.55
C PRO A 751 33.58 7.69 -5.53
N THR A 752 34.34 7.35 -6.56
CA THR A 752 34.01 6.32 -7.57
C THR A 752 34.23 4.90 -7.06
N ASN A 753 34.82 4.73 -5.87
CA ASN A 753 35.05 3.45 -5.21
C ASN A 753 34.09 3.22 -4.04
N CYS A 754 32.85 3.68 -4.24
CA CYS A 754 31.64 3.24 -3.57
C CYS A 754 31.11 1.96 -4.23
#